data_AF-A0A2A6DX72-F1
#
_entry.id   AF-A0A2A6DX72-F1
#
_cell.length_a   1.000
_cell.length_b   1.000
_cell.length_c   1.000
_cell.angle_alpha   90.00
_cell.angle_beta   90.00
_cell.angle_gamma   90.00
#
_symmetry.space_group_name_H-M   'P 1'
#
loop_
_entity.id
_entity.type
_entity.pdbx_description
1 polymer ?
#
loop_
_entity_poly.entity_id
_entity_poly.type
_entity_poly.pdbx_seq_one_letter_code
_entity_poly.pdbx_strand_id
1 'polypeptide(L)'
;MKFTGERYIPNVADRQMEVEHLQRYMSILPLVKNKVVLDAACGEGYGAALIAQYATKVYGIDIDSETISHAELTYKASNLEFICAPVQRTELPAQSIDVVVSFETIEHLDEEEQENFLLEVKRVLREDGFLIISTPDKYWYTDVWNNKNSFHKRELNREEFYQILKKYFPHVDFYYQKFEVISVIGKKEERYYKSLTELAGGNSDVFYDGKYIIGVCGRYPLKEGGISSVVFDVHVQYRQLMDRIISLQNEVETRNAHIQKLNEIIKKNDILIAEFQEKGKCIEQLQRELDRKNSINQILIEELSLKNREIEIMGKRINDLSEKEKAIYAELEQSKHLIESQKNTIRQLSEKERMLEEILKSDGWKVLRAYYKVRDLLFPKESIRRLFLKILVYFIKNPQFLKLINKQNFRKFVYYMKVEKISNVENRFEAYFRRYLHSSTKKGIRLNKVGGGVFRERLIFPKHDEPLVSIIVPVYNQFNYTLSCLKSILENTPQNISYEVLVADDESTDETKNIENYVENIRVIRNGINKGFLKNCNYASKYAKGNYIVFLNNDTNVQNGWLDSLIELMESDPKIGLVGSKLIYPDGRLQEAGGIIWRDGTGWNYGRYDDPEKPEYNYVKEVDYISGAAIMIRADLWREIGGFDERYAPAYFEDADLAFEVRKHGYKVVYQPTSVVVHFEGVSHGNDMSSGIKSYQIRNREKFVEKWNDILKTQYFENGRNVFLARDRSGNKRTILVIDHYVPHFDKDAGSRSIYGYIKLFVKLGYTVKFIGDNFYRHEPYTTSLQKMGVEVLYGDWYKDHIEKWLKENGQYIDFTYLNRPHISIKYIDLIRRYTSSKVIYYGHDLHYLRELREYEITKNKELLKSSGRWKEMECELFKKSDVVYYPSLFEVKIIKEQFPDVNVKAIPVYIFEDLPHEEYQLSFENRKDIMFVGGFNHRPNIDAVLWFVNEIWPKVLRSIPDLKFYIIGSNPPDIIKRLHSKSIVVTGFVTEEQLKEYYSKCKIAVVPLRYGAGVKGKVVEALFNQIPIITTSIGAEGLPDIEDHLIVVDDSSKFADKLVELYRSNDFLNNLSIKSRKYIIRYFSEEAALKVIESDFSK
;
A
#
# COMPACT_ATOMS: atom_id res chain seq x y z
N MET A 1 3.42 19.81 38.20
CA MET A 1 2.15 19.85 37.46
C MET A 1 2.18 18.81 36.33
N LYS A 2 1.08 18.13 36.00
CA LYS A 2 0.99 17.22 34.83
C LYS A 2 0.45 17.98 33.62
N PHE A 3 1.03 17.81 32.43
CA PHE A 3 0.53 18.44 31.20
C PHE A 3 -0.75 17.74 30.73
N THR A 4 -1.87 18.45 30.74
CA THR A 4 -3.20 17.95 30.33
C THR A 4 -3.61 18.38 28.92
N GLY A 5 -2.85 19.29 28.30
CA GLY A 5 -3.19 19.94 27.02
C GLY A 5 -4.10 21.17 27.16
N GLU A 6 -4.64 21.44 28.34
CA GLU A 6 -5.47 22.61 28.63
C GLU A 6 -4.63 23.89 28.88
N ARG A 7 -3.46 23.75 29.51
CA ARG A 7 -2.55 24.86 29.84
C ARG A 7 -1.19 24.64 29.18
N TYR A 8 -0.59 25.73 28.72
CA TYR A 8 0.76 25.68 28.17
C TYR A 8 1.82 25.49 29.29
N ILE A 9 2.74 24.55 29.09
CA ILE A 9 3.87 24.25 29.99
C ILE A 9 5.20 24.31 29.19
N PRO A 10 6.08 25.29 29.46
CA PRO A 10 7.46 25.36 28.99
C PRO A 10 8.21 24.02 29.10
N ASN A 11 9.03 23.70 28.08
CA ASN A 11 9.82 22.46 27.99
C ASN A 11 9.05 21.12 27.89
N VAL A 12 7.71 21.11 27.89
CA VAL A 12 6.87 19.90 27.74
C VAL A 12 5.99 19.97 26.49
N ALA A 13 5.55 21.17 26.10
CA ALA A 13 4.75 21.41 24.91
C ALA A 13 5.56 21.35 23.59
N ASP A 14 4.87 21.32 22.44
CA ASP A 14 5.50 21.39 21.12
C ASP A 14 6.41 22.63 21.02
N ARG A 15 7.64 22.45 20.50
CA ARG A 15 8.65 23.50 20.34
C ARG A 15 8.16 24.68 19.49
N GLN A 16 7.26 24.45 18.54
CA GLN A 16 6.63 25.53 17.78
C GLN A 16 5.67 26.34 18.66
N MET A 17 4.80 25.66 19.42
CA MET A 17 3.87 26.31 20.34
C MET A 17 4.61 27.08 21.44
N GLU A 18 5.75 26.56 21.90
CA GLU A 18 6.63 27.21 22.86
C GLU A 18 7.20 28.53 22.34
N VAL A 19 7.68 28.55 21.10
CA VAL A 19 8.16 29.78 20.46
C VAL A 19 7.02 30.79 20.26
N GLU A 20 5.84 30.33 19.84
CA GLU A 20 4.65 31.18 19.63
C GLU A 20 4.17 31.82 20.95
N HIS A 21 4.05 31.04 22.03
CA HIS A 21 3.65 31.53 23.35
C HIS A 21 4.67 32.49 23.97
N LEU A 22 5.96 32.13 23.97
CA LEU A 22 7.00 32.99 24.55
C LEU A 22 7.14 34.29 23.78
N GLN A 23 6.98 34.26 22.45
CA GLN A 23 7.07 35.46 21.63
C GLN A 23 6.00 36.50 22.00
N ARG A 24 4.76 36.10 22.30
CA ARG A 24 3.69 37.03 22.70
C ARG A 24 4.03 37.75 23.99
N TYR A 25 4.45 37.02 25.03
CA TYR A 25 4.89 37.62 26.28
C TYR A 25 6.13 38.53 26.09
N MET A 26 7.12 38.13 25.28
CA MET A 26 8.28 38.97 24.98
C MET A 26 7.93 40.25 24.22
N SER A 27 6.94 40.18 23.33
CA SER A 27 6.55 41.30 22.48
C SER A 27 5.87 42.44 23.24
N ILE A 28 5.31 42.17 24.42
CA ILE A 28 4.61 43.17 25.24
C ILE A 28 5.47 43.77 26.35
N LEU A 29 6.68 43.24 26.60
CA LEU A 29 7.56 43.69 27.69
C LEU A 29 7.82 45.21 27.69
N PRO A 30 7.98 45.89 26.55
CA PRO A 30 8.10 47.35 26.53
C PRO A 30 6.84 48.10 27.03
N LEU A 31 5.65 47.55 26.78
CA LEU A 31 4.36 48.17 27.10
C LEU A 31 3.98 48.04 28.58
N VAL A 32 4.45 46.97 29.23
CA VAL A 32 4.20 46.66 30.64
C VAL A 32 5.26 47.24 31.58
N LYS A 33 6.29 47.89 31.02
CA LYS A 33 7.42 48.42 31.80
C LYS A 33 6.97 49.49 32.78
N ASN A 34 7.37 49.34 34.05
CA ASN A 34 7.01 50.23 35.17
C ASN A 34 5.49 50.37 35.43
N LYS A 35 4.68 49.39 35.00
CA LYS A 35 3.23 49.37 35.21
C LYS A 35 2.81 48.34 36.26
N VAL A 36 1.60 48.48 36.80
CA VAL A 36 0.92 47.44 37.58
C VAL A 36 0.13 46.56 36.60
N VAL A 37 0.48 45.27 36.53
CA VAL A 37 -0.01 44.35 35.50
C VAL A 37 -0.80 43.23 36.12
N LEU A 38 -1.90 42.83 35.49
CA LEU A 38 -2.61 41.59 35.76
C LEU A 38 -2.41 40.64 34.58
N ASP A 39 -1.81 39.47 34.82
CA ASP A 39 -1.79 38.34 33.87
C ASP A 39 -2.97 37.41 34.23
N ALA A 40 -4.06 37.54 33.49
CA ALA A 40 -5.32 36.82 33.73
C ALA A 40 -5.32 35.50 32.95
N ALA A 41 -5.55 34.39 33.69
CA ALA A 41 -5.26 33.01 33.29
C ALA A 41 -3.76 32.80 33.00
N CYS A 42 -2.92 33.08 34.00
CA CYS A 42 -1.46 33.02 33.89
C CYS A 42 -0.89 31.60 33.76
N GLY A 43 -1.73 30.56 33.87
CA GLY A 43 -1.31 29.16 33.84
C GLY A 43 -0.27 28.89 34.92
N GLU A 44 0.79 28.16 34.58
CA GLU A 44 1.86 27.86 35.55
C GLU A 44 2.73 29.07 35.94
N GLY A 45 2.48 30.26 35.38
CA GLY A 45 3.05 31.52 35.85
C GLY A 45 4.33 31.99 35.17
N TYR A 46 4.85 31.28 34.15
CA TYR A 46 6.06 31.68 33.42
C TYR A 46 5.92 33.05 32.74
N GLY A 47 4.73 33.38 32.22
CA GLY A 47 4.41 34.65 31.57
C GLY A 47 4.44 35.81 32.57
N ALA A 48 3.70 35.68 33.67
CA ALA A 48 3.72 36.60 34.80
C ALA A 48 5.15 36.81 35.36
N ALA A 49 5.95 35.74 35.44
CA ALA A 49 7.35 35.81 35.86
C ALA A 49 8.23 36.61 34.88
N LEU A 50 7.98 36.50 33.57
CA LEU A 50 8.69 37.28 32.56
C LEU A 50 8.30 38.76 32.63
N ILE A 51 7.01 39.06 32.79
CA ILE A 51 6.48 40.42 32.94
C ILE A 51 7.05 41.08 34.21
N ALA A 52 7.16 40.34 35.31
CA ALA A 52 7.67 40.84 36.59
C ALA A 52 9.11 41.38 36.51
N GLN A 53 9.89 40.99 35.50
CA GLN A 53 11.23 41.55 35.27
C GLN A 53 11.20 43.03 34.81
N TYR A 54 10.05 43.51 34.33
CA TYR A 54 9.89 44.85 33.74
C TYR A 54 8.80 45.68 34.41
N ALA A 55 7.76 45.05 34.97
CA ALA A 55 6.63 45.71 35.61
C ALA A 55 6.93 46.13 37.07
N THR A 56 6.19 47.13 37.57
CA THR A 56 6.30 47.59 38.96
C THR A 56 5.68 46.59 39.93
N LYS A 57 4.54 46.00 39.56
CA LYS A 57 3.88 44.91 40.29
C LYS A 57 3.10 44.04 39.31
N VAL A 58 3.10 42.72 39.51
CA VAL A 58 2.37 41.77 38.68
C VAL A 58 1.48 40.90 39.56
N TYR A 59 0.22 40.79 39.18
CA TYR A 59 -0.72 39.80 39.71
C TYR A 59 -0.91 38.71 38.67
N GLY A 60 -0.60 37.44 39.00
CA GLY A 60 -0.91 36.30 38.15
C GLY A 60 -2.14 35.58 38.67
N ILE A 61 -3.19 35.43 37.87
CA ILE A 61 -4.44 34.80 38.29
C ILE A 61 -4.73 33.56 37.46
N ASP A 62 -5.05 32.44 38.09
CA ASP A 62 -5.60 31.23 37.47
C ASP A 62 -6.67 30.64 38.41
N ILE A 63 -7.64 29.95 37.83
CA ILE A 63 -8.75 29.33 38.58
C ILE A 63 -8.29 28.07 39.34
N ASP A 64 -7.21 27.43 38.90
CA ASP A 64 -6.74 26.17 39.47
C ASP A 64 -5.74 26.38 40.61
N SER A 65 -6.14 25.93 41.81
CA SER A 65 -5.34 26.08 43.03
C SER A 65 -4.02 25.30 43.02
N GLU A 66 -3.95 24.16 42.32
CA GLU A 66 -2.70 23.39 42.18
C GLU A 66 -1.71 24.13 41.27
N THR A 67 -2.21 24.72 40.18
CA THR A 67 -1.44 25.54 39.24
C THR A 67 -0.86 26.77 39.93
N ILE A 68 -1.64 27.49 40.74
CA ILE A 68 -1.16 28.64 41.51
C ILE A 68 -0.12 28.23 42.54
N SER A 69 -0.35 27.14 43.28
CA SER A 69 0.64 26.61 44.23
C SER A 69 1.96 26.25 43.53
N HIS A 70 1.89 25.71 42.32
CA HIS A 70 3.07 25.42 41.50
C HIS A 70 3.78 26.69 41.04
N ALA A 71 3.03 27.70 40.59
CA ALA A 71 3.56 28.98 40.14
C ALA A 71 4.31 29.71 41.26
N GLU A 72 3.73 29.79 42.47
CA GLU A 72 4.36 30.40 43.66
C GLU A 72 5.66 29.72 44.07
N LEU A 73 5.72 28.38 43.95
CA LEU A 73 6.91 27.61 44.28
C LEU A 73 8.02 27.80 43.23
N THR A 74 7.64 27.93 41.96
CA THR A 74 8.55 27.90 40.81
C THR A 74 9.07 29.29 40.45
N TYR A 75 8.22 30.31 40.49
CA TYR A 75 8.53 31.67 40.02
C TYR A 75 8.48 32.67 41.17
N LYS A 76 9.64 32.96 41.78
CA LYS A 76 9.75 33.89 42.91
C LYS A 76 10.28 35.25 42.48
N ALA A 77 9.49 36.30 42.66
CA ALA A 77 9.91 37.68 42.51
C ALA A 77 9.22 38.58 43.56
N SER A 78 9.92 39.60 44.06
CA SER A 78 9.41 40.46 45.14
C SER A 78 8.22 41.33 44.75
N ASN A 79 7.97 41.47 43.45
CA ASN A 79 6.90 42.25 42.85
C ASN A 79 5.85 41.39 42.12
N LEU A 80 5.88 40.05 42.29
CA LEU A 80 4.96 39.10 41.68
C LEU A 80 4.11 38.42 42.76
N GLU A 81 2.79 38.46 42.58
CA GLU A 81 1.81 37.88 43.50
C GLU A 81 0.86 36.98 42.69
N PHE A 82 0.69 35.73 43.10
CA PHE A 82 -0.26 34.82 42.45
C PHE A 82 -1.54 34.72 43.28
N ILE A 83 -2.70 34.72 42.61
CA ILE A 83 -4.02 34.68 43.26
C ILE A 83 -4.85 33.59 42.59
N CYS A 84 -5.38 32.66 43.39
CA CYS A 84 -6.31 31.65 42.90
C CYS A 84 -7.72 32.23 42.84
N ALA A 85 -8.15 32.66 41.64
CA ALA A 85 -9.45 33.27 41.44
C ALA A 85 -9.94 33.05 39.99
N PRO A 86 -11.26 32.98 39.74
CA PRO A 86 -11.80 32.95 38.39
C PRO A 86 -11.57 34.30 37.68
N VAL A 87 -11.32 34.29 36.38
CA VAL A 87 -11.06 35.52 35.60
C VAL A 87 -12.25 36.49 35.56
N GLN A 88 -13.46 35.98 35.78
CA GLN A 88 -14.70 36.76 35.89
C GLN A 88 -14.81 37.51 37.23
N ARG A 89 -13.96 37.18 38.22
CA ARG A 89 -13.95 37.82 39.55
C ARG A 89 -12.56 37.68 40.19
N THR A 90 -11.71 38.66 39.92
CA THR A 90 -10.28 38.67 40.28
C THR A 90 -9.98 39.06 41.72
N GLU A 91 -10.98 39.52 42.47
CA GLU A 91 -10.86 40.06 43.85
C GLU A 91 -9.95 41.29 44.00
N LEU A 92 -9.40 41.81 42.90
CA LEU A 92 -8.58 43.02 42.90
C LEU A 92 -9.44 44.29 43.03
N PRO A 93 -8.92 45.36 43.65
CA PRO A 93 -9.66 46.63 43.75
C PRO A 93 -10.02 47.20 42.37
N ALA A 94 -11.12 47.96 42.30
CA ALA A 94 -11.48 48.65 41.06
C ALA A 94 -10.41 49.70 40.72
N GLN A 95 -10.12 49.89 39.42
CA GLN A 95 -9.13 50.86 38.93
C GLN A 95 -7.72 50.74 39.55
N SER A 96 -7.28 49.52 39.87
CA SER A 96 -5.96 49.29 40.44
C SER A 96 -4.89 48.85 39.44
N ILE A 97 -5.29 48.43 38.23
CA ILE A 97 -4.41 47.81 37.23
C ILE A 97 -4.18 48.75 36.05
N ASP A 98 -2.92 48.90 35.64
CA ASP A 98 -2.54 49.70 34.46
C ASP A 98 -2.68 48.88 33.17
N VAL A 99 -2.31 47.59 33.19
CA VAL A 99 -2.38 46.70 32.02
C VAL A 99 -2.93 45.34 32.41
N VAL A 100 -3.94 44.85 31.71
CA VAL A 100 -4.39 43.46 31.81
C VAL A 100 -3.86 42.70 30.60
N VAL A 101 -3.25 41.54 30.81
CA VAL A 101 -2.74 40.63 29.78
C VAL A 101 -3.50 39.31 29.91
N SER A 102 -3.99 38.76 28.81
CA SER A 102 -4.68 37.46 28.80
C SER A 102 -4.51 36.79 27.44
N PHE A 103 -3.68 35.77 27.34
CA PHE A 103 -3.41 35.10 26.08
C PHE A 103 -4.09 33.74 26.04
N GLU A 104 -4.93 33.50 25.02
CA GLU A 104 -5.63 32.21 24.79
C GLU A 104 -6.48 31.77 25.98
N THR A 105 -7.33 32.67 26.44
CA THR A 105 -8.22 32.46 27.59
C THR A 105 -9.69 32.55 27.21
N ILE A 106 -10.03 33.48 26.31
CA ILE A 106 -11.43 33.83 26.01
C ILE A 106 -12.17 32.68 25.30
N GLU A 107 -11.46 31.85 24.54
CA GLU A 107 -11.98 30.69 23.82
C GLU A 107 -12.36 29.51 24.74
N HIS A 108 -11.83 29.51 25.96
CA HIS A 108 -12.15 28.53 27.00
C HIS A 108 -13.40 28.91 27.81
N LEU A 109 -13.95 30.10 27.57
CA LEU A 109 -15.14 30.63 28.23
C LEU A 109 -16.36 30.48 27.32
N ASP A 110 -17.53 30.18 27.90
CA ASP A 110 -18.79 30.30 27.18
C ASP A 110 -19.23 31.76 27.02
N GLU A 111 -20.32 32.00 26.30
CA GLU A 111 -20.77 33.36 25.95
C GLU A 111 -21.02 34.26 27.18
N GLU A 112 -21.63 33.73 28.23
CA GLU A 112 -21.91 34.49 29.45
C GLU A 112 -20.63 34.74 30.25
N GLU A 113 -19.76 33.73 30.33
CA GLU A 113 -18.45 33.83 30.96
C GLU A 113 -17.53 34.86 30.26
N GLN A 114 -17.57 34.94 28.92
CA GLN A 114 -16.81 35.93 28.14
C GLN A 114 -17.23 37.37 28.47
N GLU A 115 -18.54 37.64 28.58
CA GLU A 115 -19.04 38.97 28.93
C GLU A 115 -18.65 39.38 30.36
N ASN A 116 -18.79 38.45 31.31
CA ASN A 116 -18.43 38.68 32.71
C ASN A 116 -16.92 38.90 32.88
N PHE A 117 -16.08 38.17 32.13
CA PHE A 117 -14.65 38.39 32.09
C PHE A 117 -14.30 39.81 31.63
N LEU A 118 -14.86 40.28 30.50
CA LEU A 118 -14.56 41.62 29.98
C LEU A 118 -15.10 42.75 30.89
N LEU A 119 -16.23 42.53 31.57
CA LEU A 119 -16.74 43.44 32.60
C LEU A 119 -15.76 43.56 33.77
N GLU A 120 -15.21 42.44 34.23
CA GLU A 120 -14.25 42.40 35.32
C GLU A 120 -12.93 43.08 34.92
N VAL A 121 -12.42 42.81 33.71
CA VAL A 121 -11.27 43.51 33.15
C VAL A 121 -11.48 45.03 33.15
N LYS A 122 -12.65 45.49 32.70
CA LYS A 122 -13.00 46.92 32.70
C LYS A 122 -13.08 47.51 34.11
N ARG A 123 -13.52 46.73 35.10
CA ARG A 123 -13.61 47.17 36.50
C ARG A 123 -12.23 47.39 37.12
N VAL A 124 -11.28 46.49 36.87
CA VAL A 124 -9.94 46.55 37.49
C VAL A 124 -9.00 47.51 36.78
N LEU A 125 -9.21 47.79 35.49
CA LEU A 125 -8.41 48.74 34.72
C LEU A 125 -8.59 50.19 35.20
N ARG A 126 -7.48 50.92 35.31
CA ARG A 126 -7.46 52.38 35.48
C ARG A 126 -8.04 53.09 34.27
N GLU A 127 -8.43 54.36 34.43
CA GLU A 127 -9.03 55.15 33.34
C GLU A 127 -8.14 55.27 32.09
N ASP A 128 -6.81 55.28 32.26
CA ASP A 128 -5.81 55.30 31.18
C ASP A 128 -5.16 53.93 30.91
N GLY A 129 -5.68 52.87 31.55
CA GLY A 129 -5.21 51.50 31.37
C GLY A 129 -5.70 50.84 30.08
N PHE A 130 -5.08 49.70 29.74
CA PHE A 130 -5.41 48.95 28.52
C PHE A 130 -5.33 47.43 28.73
N LEU A 131 -6.10 46.69 27.93
CA LEU A 131 -6.14 45.25 27.85
C LEU A 131 -5.32 44.78 26.64
N ILE A 132 -4.48 43.77 26.83
CA ILE A 132 -3.87 42.97 25.75
C ILE A 132 -4.44 41.56 25.85
N ILE A 133 -5.14 41.12 24.82
CA ILE A 133 -5.82 39.83 24.81
C ILE A 133 -5.58 39.07 23.50
N SER A 134 -5.46 37.74 23.51
CA SER A 134 -5.38 36.96 22.26
C SER A 134 -6.31 35.76 22.21
N THR A 135 -6.69 35.37 21.00
CA THR A 135 -7.48 34.16 20.69
C THR A 135 -6.98 33.53 19.37
N PRO A 136 -7.09 32.21 19.16
CA PRO A 136 -6.99 31.63 17.83
C PRO A 136 -8.08 32.21 16.91
N ASP A 137 -7.74 32.44 15.64
CA ASP A 137 -8.74 32.82 14.63
C ASP A 137 -9.49 31.57 14.16
N LYS A 138 -10.76 31.43 14.54
CA LYS A 138 -11.59 30.25 14.19
C LYS A 138 -11.52 29.87 12.71
N TYR A 139 -11.55 30.85 11.80
CA TYR A 139 -11.56 30.59 10.37
C TYR A 139 -10.27 29.86 9.94
N TRP A 140 -9.11 30.36 10.38
CA TRP A 140 -7.83 29.76 10.02
C TRP A 140 -7.50 28.53 10.87
N TYR A 141 -7.72 28.60 12.18
CA TYR A 141 -7.37 27.57 13.14
C TYR A 141 -8.24 26.31 12.98
N THR A 142 -9.56 26.46 12.90
CA THR A 142 -10.52 25.34 12.91
C THR A 142 -11.12 25.07 11.53
N ASP A 143 -11.59 26.09 10.82
CA ASP A 143 -12.33 25.86 9.57
C ASP A 143 -11.40 25.47 8.41
N VAL A 144 -10.23 26.11 8.30
CA VAL A 144 -9.27 25.84 7.22
C VAL A 144 -8.26 24.74 7.59
N TRP A 145 -7.68 24.77 8.79
CA TRP A 145 -6.65 23.78 9.18
C TRP A 145 -7.18 22.62 10.03
N ASN A 146 -8.45 22.63 10.44
CA ASN A 146 -9.08 21.54 11.18
C ASN A 146 -8.36 21.18 12.50
N ASN A 147 -7.80 22.18 13.20
CA ASN A 147 -7.28 22.00 14.57
C ASN A 147 -8.46 22.00 15.54
N LYS A 148 -8.73 20.86 16.18
CA LYS A 148 -9.81 20.74 17.17
C LYS A 148 -9.24 20.63 18.58
N ASN A 149 -9.45 21.65 19.41
CA ASN A 149 -9.09 21.62 20.83
C ASN A 149 -10.32 21.30 21.69
N SER A 150 -10.29 20.19 22.44
CA SER A 150 -11.40 19.74 23.29
C SER A 150 -11.71 20.67 24.46
N PHE A 151 -10.83 21.61 24.78
CA PHE A 151 -10.98 22.56 25.88
C PHE A 151 -11.53 23.93 25.43
N HIS A 152 -11.64 24.18 24.12
CA HIS A 152 -12.28 25.41 23.62
C HIS A 152 -13.80 25.26 23.72
N LYS A 153 -14.44 26.10 24.54
CA LYS A 153 -15.91 26.15 24.65
C LYS A 153 -16.51 26.98 23.51
N ARG A 154 -15.85 28.08 23.12
CA ARG A 154 -16.31 28.97 22.05
C ARG A 154 -15.15 29.70 21.37
N GLU A 155 -14.80 29.26 20.17
CA GLU A 155 -13.86 29.98 19.31
C GLU A 155 -14.55 31.14 18.56
N LEU A 156 -13.86 32.26 18.44
CA LEU A 156 -14.36 33.48 17.80
C LEU A 156 -13.60 33.72 16.49
N ASN A 157 -14.33 34.06 15.42
CA ASN A 157 -13.68 34.65 14.25
C ASN A 157 -13.32 36.13 14.53
N ARG A 158 -12.53 36.73 13.65
CA ARG A 158 -12.08 38.14 13.78
C ARG A 158 -13.23 39.12 14.04
N GLU A 159 -14.35 38.98 13.33
CA GLU A 159 -15.46 39.93 13.45
C GLU A 159 -16.19 39.75 14.79
N GLU A 160 -16.46 38.51 15.19
CA GLU A 160 -17.05 38.19 16.50
C GLU A 160 -16.17 38.71 17.65
N PHE A 161 -14.84 38.52 17.55
CA PHE A 161 -13.89 39.03 18.53
C PHE A 161 -13.83 40.56 18.57
N TYR A 162 -13.97 41.23 17.43
CA TYR A 162 -14.07 42.70 17.40
C TYR A 162 -15.33 43.21 18.08
N GLN A 163 -16.49 42.62 17.77
CA GLN A 163 -17.77 43.08 18.29
C GLN A 163 -17.85 42.95 19.81
N ILE A 164 -17.36 41.84 20.38
CA ILE A 164 -17.38 41.64 21.83
C ILE A 164 -16.46 42.62 22.57
N LEU A 165 -15.27 42.90 22.03
CA LEU A 165 -14.33 43.87 22.63
C LEU A 165 -14.84 45.32 22.54
N LYS A 166 -15.42 45.69 21.39
CA LYS A 166 -15.93 47.05 21.14
C LYS A 166 -17.10 47.45 22.05
N LYS A 167 -17.86 46.46 22.56
CA LYS A 167 -18.93 46.69 23.55
C LYS A 167 -18.39 47.35 24.83
N TYR A 168 -17.14 47.06 25.21
CA TYR A 168 -16.55 47.51 26.47
C TYR A 168 -15.45 48.57 26.28
N PHE A 169 -14.72 48.54 25.17
CA PHE A 169 -13.58 49.42 24.88
C PHE A 169 -13.81 50.23 23.59
N PRO A 170 -13.79 51.59 23.66
CA PRO A 170 -13.96 52.44 22.48
C PRO A 170 -12.86 52.28 21.41
N HIS A 171 -11.65 51.90 21.81
CA HIS A 171 -10.52 51.66 20.91
C HIS A 171 -10.06 50.20 21.03
N VAL A 172 -9.97 49.53 19.88
CA VAL A 172 -9.52 48.15 19.73
C VAL A 172 -8.60 48.08 18.51
N ASP A 173 -7.32 47.80 18.74
CA ASP A 173 -6.31 47.58 17.72
C ASP A 173 -5.97 46.09 17.62
N PHE A 174 -5.92 45.54 16.40
CA PHE A 174 -5.51 44.16 16.18
C PHE A 174 -4.09 44.03 15.64
N TYR A 175 -3.37 43.06 16.21
CA TYR A 175 -2.10 42.53 15.76
C TYR A 175 -2.29 41.05 15.47
N TYR A 176 -1.46 40.50 14.60
CA TYR A 176 -1.59 39.10 14.21
C TYR A 176 -0.27 38.36 14.39
N GLN A 177 -0.36 37.13 14.88
CA GLN A 177 0.78 36.23 14.99
C GLN A 177 0.70 35.16 13.89
N LYS A 178 1.76 35.08 13.07
CA LYS A 178 1.90 34.15 11.95
C LYS A 178 3.16 33.30 12.12
N PHE A 179 3.07 32.01 11.76
CA PHE A 179 4.20 31.07 11.78
C PHE A 179 4.27 30.29 10.46
N GLU A 180 5.41 30.38 9.75
CA GLU A 180 5.73 29.52 8.60
C GLU A 180 7.19 29.02 8.71
N VAL A 181 8.16 29.90 8.42
CA VAL A 181 9.62 29.66 8.56
C VAL A 181 10.23 30.55 9.66
N ILE A 182 9.56 31.67 9.98
CA ILE A 182 9.85 32.61 11.07
C ILE A 182 8.53 32.95 11.77
N SER A 183 8.57 33.22 13.08
CA SER A 183 7.39 33.67 13.83
C SER A 183 7.35 35.19 13.88
N VAL A 184 6.26 35.82 13.44
CA VAL A 184 6.14 37.29 13.33
C VAL A 184 4.86 37.79 14.01
N ILE A 185 4.98 38.90 14.76
CA ILE A 185 3.86 39.68 15.30
C ILE A 185 3.93 41.11 14.75
N GLY A 186 2.81 41.67 14.28
CA GLY A 186 2.73 43.08 13.84
C GLY A 186 1.35 43.53 13.35
N LYS A 187 1.22 44.83 13.01
CA LYS A 187 0.01 45.41 12.39
C LYS A 187 0.01 45.22 10.87
N LYS A 188 -1.17 45.03 10.29
CA LYS A 188 -1.36 44.81 8.84
C LYS A 188 -0.85 45.98 7.98
N GLU A 189 -0.91 47.20 8.52
CA GLU A 189 -0.54 48.42 7.83
C GLU A 189 0.96 48.75 7.94
N GLU A 190 1.70 48.11 8.83
CA GLU A 190 3.13 48.38 9.03
C GLU A 190 3.96 47.82 7.88
N ARG A 191 4.81 48.69 7.30
CA ARG A 191 5.61 48.38 6.10
C ARG A 191 6.49 47.15 6.29
N TYR A 192 7.05 46.97 7.49
CA TYR A 192 7.88 45.81 7.83
C TYR A 192 7.09 44.51 7.89
N TYR A 193 5.88 44.53 8.47
CA TYR A 193 4.97 43.39 8.47
C TYR A 193 4.59 43.03 7.03
N LYS A 194 4.18 44.02 6.21
CA LYS A 194 3.93 43.80 4.77
C LYS A 194 5.13 43.25 4.00
N SER A 195 6.32 43.81 4.19
CA SER A 195 7.53 43.34 3.50
C SER A 195 7.94 41.93 3.92
N LEU A 196 7.74 41.53 5.17
CA LEU A 196 7.94 40.15 5.62
C LEU A 196 6.85 39.20 5.10
N THR A 197 5.61 39.66 4.98
CA THR A 197 4.49 38.90 4.39
C THR A 197 4.68 38.70 2.88
N GLU A 198 5.24 39.70 2.18
CA GLU A 198 5.66 39.60 0.78
C GLU A 198 6.85 38.64 0.61
N LEU A 199 7.82 38.64 1.54
CA LEU A 199 8.95 37.70 1.57
C LEU A 199 8.54 36.24 1.92
N ALA A 200 7.43 36.04 2.61
CA ALA A 200 6.85 34.72 2.92
C ALA A 200 5.94 34.16 1.81
N GLY A 201 5.83 34.83 0.65
CA GLY A 201 5.26 34.24 -0.57
C GLY A 201 3.74 34.25 -0.71
N GLY A 202 3.01 35.16 -0.04
CA GLY A 202 1.57 35.31 -0.22
C GLY A 202 1.19 36.22 -1.39
N ASN A 203 0.99 35.68 -2.59
CA ASN A 203 0.18 36.30 -3.67
C ASN A 203 -1.04 35.41 -3.95
N SER A 204 -2.05 35.49 -3.07
CA SER A 204 -3.36 34.86 -3.28
C SER A 204 -4.43 35.81 -2.74
N ASP A 205 -5.54 35.97 -3.47
CA ASP A 205 -6.69 36.83 -3.15
C ASP A 205 -7.46 36.43 -1.86
N VAL A 206 -6.86 35.61 -0.99
CA VAL A 206 -7.31 35.32 0.37
C VAL A 206 -6.17 35.70 1.31
N PHE A 207 -6.34 36.80 2.05
CA PHE A 207 -5.36 37.26 3.04
C PHE A 207 -5.32 36.27 4.21
N TYR A 208 -4.26 35.47 4.28
CA TYR A 208 -3.94 34.71 5.48
C TYR A 208 -3.47 35.68 6.57
N ASP A 209 -4.39 36.07 7.45
CA ASP A 209 -4.19 37.16 8.40
C ASP A 209 -3.38 36.72 9.65
N GLY A 210 -3.34 35.43 9.99
CA GLY A 210 -2.51 34.87 11.08
C GLY A 210 -3.19 33.70 11.80
N LYS A 211 -2.43 32.90 12.57
CA LYS A 211 -2.96 31.79 13.40
C LYS A 211 -3.65 32.31 14.67
N TYR A 212 -3.11 33.38 15.26
CA TYR A 212 -3.67 34.04 16.44
C TYR A 212 -3.92 35.53 16.18
N ILE A 213 -5.01 36.04 16.75
CA ILE A 213 -5.36 37.47 16.76
C ILE A 213 -5.04 38.00 18.16
N ILE A 214 -4.33 39.12 18.23
CA ILE A 214 -3.98 39.83 19.47
C ILE A 214 -4.68 41.19 19.45
N GLY A 215 -5.65 41.40 20.33
CA GLY A 215 -6.34 42.67 20.54
C GLY A 215 -5.68 43.50 21.62
N VAL A 216 -5.42 44.78 21.33
CA VAL A 216 -5.03 45.78 22.32
C VAL A 216 -6.15 46.80 22.44
N CYS A 217 -6.77 46.86 23.62
CA CYS A 217 -8.04 47.55 23.85
C CYS A 217 -7.90 48.59 24.97
N GLY A 218 -8.50 49.77 24.80
CA GLY A 218 -8.42 50.81 25.81
C GLY A 218 -9.44 51.93 25.62
N ARG A 219 -9.49 52.85 26.59
CA ARG A 219 -10.32 54.06 26.51
C ARG A 219 -9.75 55.11 25.55
N TYR A 220 -8.44 55.08 25.36
CA TYR A 220 -7.69 55.95 24.45
C TYR A 220 -6.78 55.08 23.56
N PRO A 221 -6.41 55.53 22.35
CA PRO A 221 -5.38 54.86 21.57
C PRO A 221 -4.04 54.88 22.33
N LEU A 222 -3.22 53.84 22.13
CA LEU A 222 -1.88 53.76 22.70
C LEU A 222 -1.01 54.96 22.27
N LYS A 223 -0.42 55.65 23.26
CA LYS A 223 0.28 56.92 23.04
C LYS A 223 1.63 56.78 22.30
N GLU A 224 2.32 55.63 22.39
CA GLU A 224 3.53 55.30 21.61
C GLU A 224 3.90 53.81 21.76
N GLY A 225 4.39 53.19 20.68
CA GLY A 225 4.87 51.80 20.65
C GLY A 225 3.78 50.75 20.41
N GLY A 226 3.82 50.06 19.27
CA GLY A 226 2.98 48.89 18.99
C GLY A 226 3.68 47.58 19.35
N ILE A 227 2.94 46.47 19.27
CA ILE A 227 3.50 45.13 19.45
C ILE A 227 4.13 44.67 18.10
N SER A 228 5.45 44.52 18.05
CA SER A 228 6.14 43.90 16.90
C SER A 228 7.29 43.01 17.35
N SER A 229 7.43 41.83 16.71
CA SER A 229 8.47 40.85 17.07
C SER A 229 8.75 39.87 15.94
N VAL A 230 10.01 39.43 15.78
CA VAL A 230 10.45 38.39 14.83
C VAL A 230 11.41 37.41 15.50
N VAL A 231 11.14 36.11 15.39
CA VAL A 231 11.96 35.04 15.97
C VAL A 231 12.37 34.02 14.89
N PHE A 232 13.66 33.62 14.89
CA PHE A 232 14.25 32.65 13.96
C PHE A 232 14.53 31.30 14.66
N ASP A 233 14.01 30.19 14.15
CA ASP A 233 14.45 28.84 14.54
C ASP A 233 15.39 28.22 13.47
N VAL A 234 16.67 28.13 13.80
CA VAL A 234 17.75 27.75 12.87
C VAL A 234 17.99 26.23 12.84
N HIS A 235 17.25 25.40 13.58
CA HIS A 235 17.63 23.99 13.78
C HIS A 235 16.76 22.92 13.11
N VAL A 236 15.51 23.20 12.73
CA VAL A 236 14.61 22.15 12.19
C VAL A 236 14.38 22.25 10.67
N GLN A 237 14.29 23.44 10.08
CA GLN A 237 13.79 23.57 8.70
C GLN A 237 14.84 23.81 7.59
N TYR A 238 16.08 24.16 7.91
CA TYR A 238 17.10 24.50 6.89
C TYR A 238 17.40 23.37 5.89
N ARG A 239 17.44 22.13 6.38
CA ARG A 239 17.78 20.96 5.55
C ARG A 239 16.62 20.56 4.64
N GLN A 240 15.40 20.59 5.19
CA GLN A 240 14.17 20.34 4.44
C GLN A 240 13.94 21.40 3.36
N LEU A 241 14.24 22.67 3.64
CA LEU A 241 14.13 23.75 2.64
C LEU A 241 15.16 23.60 1.50
N MET A 242 16.41 23.23 1.82
CA MET A 242 17.45 23.02 0.80
C MET A 242 17.19 21.79 -0.07
N ASP A 243 16.73 20.68 0.53
CA ASP A 243 16.33 19.48 -0.20
C ASP A 243 15.09 19.75 -1.07
N ARG A 244 14.15 20.58 -0.58
CA ARG A 244 12.99 21.05 -1.34
C ARG A 244 13.39 21.97 -2.49
N ILE A 245 14.32 22.91 -2.31
CA ILE A 245 14.78 23.83 -3.37
C ILE A 245 15.52 23.07 -4.47
N ILE A 246 16.37 22.11 -4.13
CA ILE A 246 17.09 21.28 -5.11
C ILE A 246 16.11 20.35 -5.84
N SER A 247 15.15 19.76 -5.12
CA SER A 247 14.06 18.98 -5.71
C SER A 247 13.23 19.82 -6.67
N LEU A 248 12.84 21.04 -6.27
CA LEU A 248 12.05 21.95 -7.10
C LEU A 248 12.83 22.46 -8.31
N GLN A 249 14.15 22.68 -8.23
CA GLN A 249 14.96 23.04 -9.40
C GLN A 249 14.98 21.93 -10.45
N ASN A 250 15.20 20.68 -10.03
CA ASN A 250 15.20 19.53 -10.95
C ASN A 250 13.81 19.26 -11.53
N GLU A 251 12.77 19.46 -10.71
CA GLU A 251 11.37 19.32 -11.13
C GLU A 251 10.97 20.42 -12.13
N VAL A 252 11.41 21.67 -11.93
CA VAL A 252 11.18 22.80 -12.85
C VAL A 252 11.92 22.63 -14.17
N GLU A 253 13.18 22.18 -14.18
CA GLU A 253 13.93 21.92 -15.42
C GLU A 253 13.27 20.81 -16.26
N THR A 254 12.87 19.72 -15.61
CA THR A 254 12.18 18.59 -16.27
C THR A 254 10.79 19.00 -16.77
N ARG A 255 10.10 19.85 -16.01
CA ARG A 255 8.77 20.34 -16.35
C ARG A 255 8.78 21.45 -17.41
N ASN A 256 9.81 22.28 -17.50
CA ASN A 256 9.96 23.28 -18.57
C ASN A 256 10.19 22.64 -19.94
N ALA A 257 10.94 21.52 -19.97
CA ALA A 257 11.03 20.70 -21.18
C ALA A 257 9.66 20.11 -21.58
N HIS A 258 8.83 19.73 -20.59
CA HIS A 258 7.49 19.19 -20.83
C HIS A 258 6.47 20.27 -21.25
N ILE A 259 6.52 21.46 -20.64
CA ILE A 259 5.67 22.61 -20.96
C ILE A 259 5.98 23.16 -22.35
N GLN A 260 7.26 23.20 -22.77
CA GLN A 260 7.60 23.54 -24.16
C GLN A 260 6.92 22.59 -25.15
N LYS A 261 6.97 21.29 -24.87
CA LYS A 261 6.34 20.26 -25.72
C LYS A 261 4.81 20.38 -25.74
N LEU A 262 4.19 20.72 -24.62
CA LEU A 262 2.75 20.97 -24.51
C LEU A 262 2.33 22.27 -25.20
N ASN A 263 3.12 23.33 -25.10
CA ASN A 263 2.86 24.61 -25.79
C ASN A 263 2.93 24.47 -27.31
N GLU A 264 3.83 23.62 -27.84
CA GLU A 264 3.83 23.28 -29.26
C GLU A 264 2.56 22.53 -29.69
N ILE A 265 2.04 21.66 -28.84
CA ILE A 265 0.80 20.91 -29.08
C ILE A 265 -0.42 21.85 -29.02
N ILE A 266 -0.49 22.72 -28.01
CA ILE A 266 -1.57 23.71 -27.85
C ILE A 266 -1.59 24.66 -29.04
N LYS A 267 -0.42 25.17 -29.46
CA LYS A 267 -0.31 26.07 -30.62
C LYS A 267 -0.76 25.40 -31.93
N LYS A 268 -0.52 24.09 -32.09
CA LYS A 268 -1.07 23.31 -33.22
C LYS A 268 -2.59 23.15 -33.11
N ASN A 269 -3.11 22.91 -31.92
CA ASN A 269 -4.54 22.73 -31.70
C ASN A 269 -5.34 24.03 -31.85
N ASP A 270 -4.78 25.18 -31.43
CA ASP A 270 -5.42 26.49 -31.61
C ASP A 270 -5.56 26.85 -33.10
N ILE A 271 -4.58 26.49 -33.92
CA ILE A 271 -4.66 26.62 -35.39
C ILE A 271 -5.80 25.75 -35.94
N LEU A 272 -5.92 24.49 -35.50
CA LEU A 272 -7.02 23.62 -35.90
C LEU A 272 -8.39 24.14 -35.45
N ILE A 273 -8.49 24.68 -34.24
CA ILE A 273 -9.74 25.23 -33.70
C ILE A 273 -10.18 26.45 -34.51
N ALA A 274 -9.25 27.34 -34.89
CA ALA A 274 -9.55 28.46 -35.77
C ALA A 274 -10.07 28.00 -37.15
N GLU A 275 -9.43 26.99 -37.74
CA GLU A 275 -9.90 26.39 -39.00
C GLU A 275 -11.29 25.76 -38.87
N PHE A 276 -11.60 25.13 -37.73
CA PHE A 276 -12.92 24.53 -37.49
C PHE A 276 -14.00 25.58 -37.26
N GLN A 277 -13.70 26.69 -36.58
CA GLN A 277 -14.64 27.80 -36.38
C GLN A 277 -14.96 28.51 -37.70
N GLU A 278 -13.96 28.68 -38.57
CA GLU A 278 -14.15 29.28 -39.89
C GLU A 278 -15.02 28.38 -40.79
N LYS A 279 -14.78 27.05 -40.75
CA LYS A 279 -15.65 26.06 -41.42
C LYS A 279 -17.06 26.05 -40.83
N GLY A 280 -17.21 26.20 -39.52
CA GLY A 280 -18.52 26.31 -38.85
C GLY A 280 -19.34 27.51 -39.33
N LYS A 281 -18.71 28.68 -39.48
CA LYS A 281 -19.37 29.87 -40.05
C LYS A 281 -19.79 29.66 -41.51
N CYS A 282 -18.96 28.98 -42.29
CA CYS A 282 -19.28 28.63 -43.68
C CYS A 282 -20.49 27.68 -43.77
N ILE A 283 -20.60 26.74 -42.83
CA ILE A 283 -21.73 25.81 -42.73
C ILE A 283 -23.02 26.55 -42.36
N GLU A 284 -23.01 27.43 -41.36
CA GLU A 284 -24.20 28.24 -41.01
C GLU A 284 -24.70 29.09 -42.19
N GLN A 285 -23.78 29.63 -42.99
CA GLN A 285 -24.11 30.44 -44.15
C GLN A 285 -24.75 29.60 -45.26
N LEU A 286 -24.25 28.38 -45.47
CA LEU A 286 -24.86 27.40 -46.37
C LEU A 286 -26.22 26.89 -45.88
N GLN A 287 -26.41 26.78 -44.56
CA GLN A 287 -27.70 26.39 -43.96
C GLN A 287 -28.77 27.45 -44.22
N ARG A 288 -28.44 28.74 -44.08
CA ARG A 288 -29.37 29.85 -44.38
C ARG A 288 -29.71 29.92 -45.87
N GLU A 289 -28.77 29.62 -46.76
CA GLU A 289 -29.06 29.50 -48.19
C GLU A 289 -29.94 28.29 -48.51
N LEU A 290 -29.74 27.16 -47.82
CA LEU A 290 -30.56 25.96 -47.97
C LEU A 290 -32.00 26.20 -47.53
N ASP A 291 -32.22 26.88 -46.39
CA ASP A 291 -33.56 27.22 -45.90
C ASP A 291 -34.28 28.17 -46.85
N ARG A 292 -33.55 29.15 -47.41
CA ARG A 292 -34.08 30.05 -48.44
C ARG A 292 -34.47 29.29 -49.72
N LYS A 293 -33.68 28.27 -50.11
CA LYS A 293 -33.99 27.40 -51.25
C LYS A 293 -35.11 26.40 -50.96
N ASN A 294 -35.29 25.96 -49.72
CA ASN A 294 -36.37 25.06 -49.30
C ASN A 294 -37.75 25.74 -49.37
N SER A 295 -37.83 27.02 -48.99
CA SER A 295 -39.04 27.83 -49.15
C SER A 295 -39.43 28.03 -50.63
N ILE A 296 -38.44 28.03 -51.53
CA ILE A 296 -38.67 28.09 -52.99
C ILE A 296 -39.03 26.70 -53.54
N ASN A 297 -38.43 25.63 -52.99
CA ASN A 297 -38.70 24.25 -53.38
C ASN A 297 -40.12 23.78 -53.05
N GLN A 298 -40.78 24.35 -52.04
CA GLN A 298 -42.15 23.98 -51.69
C GLN A 298 -43.15 24.31 -52.82
N ILE A 299 -42.78 25.21 -53.73
CA ILE A 299 -43.55 25.60 -54.93
C ILE A 299 -43.21 24.69 -56.13
N LEU A 300 -42.09 23.97 -56.11
CA LEU A 300 -41.57 23.16 -57.23
C LEU A 300 -41.75 21.64 -57.04
N ILE A 301 -42.56 21.22 -56.06
CA ILE A 301 -42.76 19.80 -55.69
C ILE A 301 -43.50 18.99 -56.77
N GLU A 302 -44.17 19.64 -57.73
CA GLU A 302 -44.80 18.93 -58.86
C GLU A 302 -43.82 18.45 -59.95
N GLU A 303 -42.62 19.02 -60.06
CA GLU A 303 -41.68 18.68 -61.16
C GLU A 303 -40.62 17.62 -60.81
N LEU A 304 -40.47 17.22 -59.55
CA LEU A 304 -39.23 16.55 -59.08
C LEU A 304 -39.32 15.03 -58.88
N SER A 305 -40.17 14.33 -59.63
CA SER A 305 -40.15 12.85 -59.64
C SER A 305 -38.85 12.25 -60.22
N LEU A 306 -38.04 13.06 -60.92
CA LEU A 306 -36.76 12.65 -61.52
C LEU A 306 -35.50 12.99 -60.69
N LYS A 307 -35.56 13.87 -59.68
CA LYS A 307 -34.36 14.18 -58.81
C LYS A 307 -34.27 13.36 -57.52
N ASN A 308 -35.21 12.45 -57.28
CA ASN A 308 -35.22 11.60 -56.08
C ASN A 308 -33.95 10.74 -55.89
N ARG A 309 -33.13 10.58 -56.93
CA ARG A 309 -31.85 9.85 -56.87
C ARG A 309 -30.68 10.66 -56.30
N GLU A 310 -30.75 12.00 -56.31
CA GLU A 310 -29.73 12.87 -55.69
C GLU A 310 -30.00 13.13 -54.20
N ILE A 311 -31.28 13.10 -53.80
CA ILE A 311 -31.71 13.29 -52.40
C ILE A 311 -31.28 12.12 -51.51
N GLU A 312 -31.25 10.90 -52.06
CA GLU A 312 -30.81 9.69 -51.36
C GLU A 312 -29.29 9.73 -50.99
N ILE A 313 -28.50 10.44 -51.81
CA ILE A 313 -27.06 10.65 -51.58
C ILE A 313 -26.82 11.74 -50.54
N MET A 314 -27.66 12.78 -50.48
CA MET A 314 -27.59 13.84 -49.47
C MET A 314 -28.10 13.39 -48.10
N GLY A 315 -29.14 12.54 -48.04
CA GLY A 315 -29.66 11.98 -46.79
C GLY A 315 -28.63 11.11 -46.04
N LYS A 316 -27.81 10.33 -46.77
CA LYS A 316 -26.68 9.60 -46.19
C LYS A 316 -25.61 10.51 -45.59
N ARG A 317 -25.37 11.67 -46.21
CA ARG A 317 -24.33 12.61 -45.77
C ARG A 317 -24.74 13.40 -44.52
N ILE A 318 -26.05 13.61 -44.34
CA ILE A 318 -26.62 14.26 -43.15
C ILE A 318 -26.56 13.33 -41.93
N ASN A 319 -26.85 12.03 -42.09
CA ASN A 319 -26.72 11.07 -40.99
C ASN A 319 -25.25 10.90 -40.56
N ASP A 320 -24.31 10.83 -41.51
CA ASP A 320 -22.87 10.77 -41.20
C ASP A 320 -22.35 12.03 -40.50
N LEU A 321 -22.95 13.20 -40.75
CA LEU A 321 -22.58 14.46 -40.09
C LEU A 321 -23.22 14.58 -38.70
N SER A 322 -24.45 14.08 -38.51
CA SER A 322 -25.13 14.06 -37.21
C SER A 322 -24.46 13.10 -36.21
N GLU A 323 -23.99 11.94 -36.67
CA GLU A 323 -23.25 11.02 -35.81
C GLU A 323 -21.85 11.56 -35.45
N LYS A 324 -21.20 12.26 -36.39
CA LYS A 324 -19.94 12.96 -36.11
C LYS A 324 -20.12 14.13 -35.17
N GLU A 325 -21.21 14.88 -35.27
CA GLU A 325 -21.54 15.96 -34.35
C GLU A 325 -21.75 15.41 -32.93
N LYS A 326 -22.47 14.30 -32.76
CA LYS A 326 -22.64 13.65 -31.44
C LYS A 326 -21.32 13.11 -30.86
N ALA A 327 -20.46 12.56 -31.70
CA ALA A 327 -19.13 12.10 -31.29
C ALA A 327 -18.21 13.29 -30.92
N ILE A 328 -18.26 14.38 -31.69
CA ILE A 328 -17.50 15.61 -31.43
C ILE A 328 -18.01 16.31 -30.17
N TYR A 329 -19.32 16.34 -29.91
CA TYR A 329 -19.86 16.89 -28.65
C TYR A 329 -19.46 16.03 -27.45
N ALA A 330 -19.47 14.71 -27.56
CA ALA A 330 -18.98 13.81 -26.50
C ALA A 330 -17.47 13.98 -26.25
N GLU A 331 -16.65 14.09 -27.30
CA GLU A 331 -15.22 14.40 -27.20
C GLU A 331 -14.94 15.82 -26.70
N LEU A 332 -15.82 16.79 -27.01
CA LEU A 332 -15.74 18.17 -26.55
C LEU A 332 -16.11 18.28 -25.06
N GLU A 333 -17.11 17.54 -24.58
CA GLU A 333 -17.47 17.45 -23.16
C GLU A 333 -16.32 16.81 -22.36
N GLN A 334 -15.76 15.72 -22.89
CA GLN A 334 -14.66 14.99 -22.27
C GLN A 334 -13.34 15.79 -22.30
N SER A 335 -13.08 16.51 -23.41
CA SER A 335 -11.95 17.44 -23.52
C SER A 335 -12.15 18.71 -22.69
N LYS A 336 -13.37 19.24 -22.55
CA LYS A 336 -13.64 20.36 -21.65
C LYS A 336 -13.38 19.97 -20.20
N HIS A 337 -13.84 18.80 -19.75
CA HIS A 337 -13.52 18.29 -18.42
C HIS A 337 -12.01 18.06 -18.22
N LEU A 338 -11.32 17.54 -19.24
CA LEU A 338 -9.87 17.33 -19.20
C LEU A 338 -9.10 18.66 -19.22
N ILE A 339 -9.57 19.66 -19.97
CA ILE A 339 -8.99 21.01 -20.06
C ILE A 339 -9.27 21.80 -18.78
N GLU A 340 -10.44 21.67 -18.15
CA GLU A 340 -10.75 22.28 -16.85
C GLU A 340 -9.83 21.70 -15.76
N SER A 341 -9.64 20.37 -15.77
CA SER A 341 -8.72 19.66 -14.89
C SER A 341 -7.26 20.05 -15.14
N GLN A 342 -6.85 20.18 -16.41
CA GLN A 342 -5.49 20.58 -16.79
C GLN A 342 -5.22 22.07 -16.59
N LYS A 343 -6.21 22.96 -16.77
CA LYS A 343 -6.12 24.39 -16.45
C LYS A 343 -6.02 24.62 -14.95
N ASN A 344 -6.76 23.86 -14.14
CA ASN A 344 -6.61 23.87 -12.68
C ASN A 344 -5.22 23.35 -12.26
N THR A 345 -4.69 22.35 -12.97
CA THR A 345 -3.33 21.85 -12.76
C THR A 345 -2.30 22.90 -13.17
N ILE A 346 -2.40 23.54 -14.33
CA ILE A 346 -1.49 24.61 -14.82
C ILE A 346 -1.53 25.85 -13.90
N ARG A 347 -2.69 26.20 -13.34
CA ARG A 347 -2.85 27.33 -12.41
C ARG A 347 -2.14 27.07 -11.07
N GLN A 348 -2.25 25.86 -10.52
CA GLN A 348 -1.50 25.41 -9.34
C GLN A 348 0.02 25.26 -9.59
N LEU A 349 0.40 25.14 -10.85
CA LEU A 349 1.77 24.88 -11.31
C LEU A 349 2.54 26.18 -11.63
N SER A 350 1.85 27.28 -11.95
CA SER A 350 2.41 28.62 -12.22
C SER A 350 2.80 29.40 -10.95
N GLU A 351 2.11 29.18 -9.83
CA GLU A 351 2.41 29.85 -8.55
C GLU A 351 3.80 29.47 -7.99
N LYS A 352 4.29 28.26 -8.30
CA LYS A 352 5.60 27.77 -7.82
C LYS A 352 6.81 28.32 -8.59
N GLU A 353 6.67 28.68 -9.86
CA GLU A 353 7.74 29.33 -10.63
C GLU A 353 8.04 30.75 -10.12
N ARG A 354 6.97 31.47 -9.74
CA ARG A 354 7.06 32.83 -9.23
C ARG A 354 7.75 32.90 -7.85
N MET A 355 7.48 31.92 -6.98
CA MET A 355 8.17 31.78 -5.70
C MET A 355 9.67 31.49 -5.84
N LEU A 356 10.08 30.71 -6.87
CA LEU A 356 11.49 30.37 -7.08
C LEU A 356 12.31 31.55 -7.59
N GLU A 357 11.76 32.38 -8.49
CA GLU A 357 12.43 33.58 -8.97
C GLU A 357 12.61 34.65 -7.88
N GLU A 358 11.63 34.81 -7.00
CA GLU A 358 11.68 35.79 -5.89
C GLU A 358 12.74 35.37 -4.84
N ILE A 359 12.86 34.08 -4.53
CA ILE A 359 13.89 33.56 -3.61
C ILE A 359 15.30 33.75 -4.17
N LEU A 360 15.52 33.50 -5.47
CA LEU A 360 16.83 33.63 -6.12
C LEU A 360 17.31 35.08 -6.26
N LYS A 361 16.38 36.04 -6.31
CA LYS A 361 16.67 37.49 -6.39
C LYS A 361 16.85 38.13 -5.01
N SER A 362 16.44 37.47 -3.93
CA SER A 362 16.51 37.98 -2.55
C SER A 362 17.95 38.24 -2.07
N ASP A 363 18.14 39.30 -1.29
CA ASP A 363 19.45 39.67 -0.73
C ASP A 363 19.97 38.64 0.30
N GLY A 364 19.06 37.89 0.94
CA GLY A 364 19.40 36.75 1.80
C GLY A 364 20.09 35.61 1.04
N TRP A 365 19.69 35.33 -0.21
CA TRP A 365 20.34 34.33 -1.04
C TRP A 365 21.74 34.75 -1.51
N LYS A 366 21.94 36.06 -1.76
CA LYS A 366 23.27 36.61 -2.13
C LYS A 366 24.27 36.45 -0.97
N VAL A 367 23.83 36.66 0.27
CA VAL A 367 24.64 36.44 1.48
C VAL A 367 24.92 34.95 1.70
N LEU A 368 23.93 34.07 1.53
CA LEU A 368 24.13 32.61 1.61
C LEU A 368 25.11 32.11 0.55
N ARG A 369 25.06 32.64 -0.67
CA ARG A 369 25.95 32.28 -1.77
C ARG A 369 27.40 32.68 -1.47
N ALA A 370 27.62 33.84 -0.85
CA ALA A 370 28.95 34.26 -0.38
C ALA A 370 29.49 33.36 0.75
N TYR A 371 28.64 33.02 1.73
CA TYR A 371 28.98 32.06 2.78
C TYR A 371 29.38 30.69 2.22
N TYR A 372 28.62 30.17 1.25
CA TYR A 372 28.90 28.87 0.64
C TYR A 372 30.16 28.87 -0.23
N LYS A 373 30.47 29.99 -0.89
CA LYS A 373 31.71 30.15 -1.64
C LYS A 373 32.93 30.09 -0.72
N VAL A 374 32.85 30.71 0.46
CA VAL A 374 33.91 30.66 1.49
C VAL A 374 33.98 29.28 2.16
N ARG A 375 32.84 28.68 2.51
CA ARG A 375 32.75 27.34 3.09
C ARG A 375 33.35 26.28 2.17
N ASP A 376 33.01 26.31 0.87
CA ASP A 376 33.48 25.31 -0.09
C ASP A 376 34.94 25.53 -0.50
N LEU A 377 35.50 26.73 -0.26
CA LEU A 377 36.94 27.02 -0.34
C LEU A 377 37.71 26.44 0.86
N LEU A 378 37.17 26.58 2.08
CA LEU A 378 37.81 26.09 3.33
C LEU A 378 37.58 24.59 3.58
N PHE A 379 36.45 24.04 3.12
CA PHE A 379 36.05 22.64 3.29
C PHE A 379 35.52 22.05 1.98
N PRO A 380 36.40 21.68 1.03
CA PRO A 380 36.02 21.16 -0.28
C PRO A 380 35.09 19.94 -0.18
N LYS A 381 34.19 19.78 -1.15
CA LYS A 381 33.39 18.56 -1.30
C LYS A 381 34.34 17.35 -1.39
N GLU A 382 33.95 16.26 -0.73
CA GLU A 382 34.74 15.02 -0.59
C GLU A 382 36.00 15.10 0.30
N SER A 383 36.24 16.21 1.02
CA SER A 383 37.35 16.27 1.96
C SER A 383 37.03 15.63 3.32
N ILE A 384 38.03 14.95 3.90
CA ILE A 384 37.96 14.37 5.26
C ILE A 384 37.59 15.44 6.30
N ARG A 385 38.09 16.67 6.13
CA ARG A 385 37.79 17.82 7.01
C ARG A 385 36.30 18.16 7.01
N ARG A 386 35.62 18.08 5.86
CA ARG A 386 34.16 18.30 5.74
C ARG A 386 33.36 17.20 6.41
N LEU A 387 33.79 15.94 6.29
CA LEU A 387 33.16 14.81 6.96
C LEU A 387 33.29 14.92 8.49
N PHE A 388 34.49 15.24 9.00
CA PHE A 388 34.69 15.45 10.44
C PHE A 388 33.88 16.65 10.97
N LEU A 389 33.81 17.76 10.24
CA LEU A 389 32.99 18.90 10.62
C LEU A 389 31.49 18.54 10.67
N LYS A 390 31.00 17.76 9.69
CA LYS A 390 29.62 17.24 9.69
C LYS A 390 29.35 16.35 10.90
N ILE A 391 30.27 15.44 11.21
CA ILE A 391 30.17 14.53 12.36
C ILE A 391 30.20 15.32 13.67
N LEU A 392 31.12 16.27 13.81
CA LEU A 392 31.26 17.13 14.99
C LEU A 392 30.00 17.98 15.22
N VAL A 393 29.52 18.66 14.19
CA VAL A 393 28.28 19.46 14.25
C VAL A 393 27.07 18.57 14.58
N TYR A 394 27.05 17.33 14.07
CA TYR A 394 25.98 16.38 14.35
C TYR A 394 25.97 15.92 15.81
N PHE A 395 27.15 15.63 16.40
CA PHE A 395 27.28 15.29 17.82
C PHE A 395 27.00 16.47 18.75
N ILE A 396 27.40 17.69 18.36
CA ILE A 396 27.05 18.92 19.09
C ILE A 396 25.54 19.14 19.11
N LYS A 397 24.86 18.92 17.98
CA LYS A 397 23.40 19.08 17.87
C LYS A 397 22.59 17.96 18.52
N ASN A 398 23.20 16.79 18.73
CA ASN A 398 22.54 15.62 19.30
C ASN A 398 23.45 14.98 20.36
N PRO A 399 23.65 15.65 21.52
CA PRO A 399 24.64 15.24 22.52
C PRO A 399 24.38 13.85 23.11
N GLN A 400 23.14 13.36 23.07
CA GLN A 400 22.78 12.00 23.44
C GLN A 400 23.49 10.90 22.62
N PHE A 401 23.88 11.19 21.37
CA PHE A 401 24.61 10.25 20.52
C PHE A 401 26.11 10.17 20.82
N LEU A 402 26.65 11.05 21.67
CA LEU A 402 28.04 10.91 22.17
C LEU A 402 28.24 9.55 22.87
N LYS A 403 27.17 8.95 23.42
CA LYS A 403 27.17 7.61 24.01
C LYS A 403 27.35 6.47 22.99
N LEU A 404 27.16 6.71 21.69
CA LEU A 404 27.39 5.74 20.62
C LEU A 404 28.86 5.63 20.20
N ILE A 405 29.69 6.58 20.63
CA ILE A 405 31.14 6.58 20.40
C ILE A 405 31.76 5.60 21.41
N ASN A 406 31.80 4.32 21.03
CA ASN A 406 32.54 3.30 21.75
C ASN A 406 33.82 2.93 20.97
N LYS A 407 34.78 2.31 21.67
CA LYS A 407 36.10 1.95 21.11
C LYS A 407 35.99 1.03 19.87
N GLN A 408 34.96 0.20 19.77
CA GLN A 408 34.73 -0.69 18.63
C GLN A 408 34.19 0.06 17.40
N ASN A 409 33.19 0.92 17.58
CA ASN A 409 32.59 1.73 16.52
C ASN A 409 33.60 2.72 15.96
N PHE A 410 34.43 3.30 16.83
CA PHE A 410 35.51 4.19 16.41
C PHE A 410 36.59 3.43 15.60
N ARG A 411 36.98 2.22 16.02
CA ARG A 411 37.92 1.37 15.26
C ARG A 411 37.34 0.99 13.88
N LYS A 412 36.06 0.64 13.80
CA LYS A 412 35.37 0.37 12.52
C LYS A 412 35.31 1.61 11.62
N PHE A 413 34.98 2.77 12.20
CA PHE A 413 34.97 4.04 11.47
C PHE A 413 36.36 4.38 10.90
N VAL A 414 37.43 4.23 11.69
CA VAL A 414 38.82 4.44 11.25
C VAL A 414 39.23 3.41 10.19
N TYR A 415 38.77 2.17 10.29
CA TYR A 415 38.98 1.15 9.27
C TYR A 415 38.31 1.51 7.94
N TYR A 416 37.02 1.89 7.95
CA TYR A 416 36.31 2.29 6.73
C TYR A 416 36.91 3.55 6.08
N MET A 417 37.37 4.50 6.89
CA MET A 417 38.10 5.69 6.42
C MET A 417 39.41 5.37 5.70
N LYS A 418 40.01 4.19 5.92
CA LYS A 418 41.26 3.75 5.27
C LYS A 418 41.03 2.88 4.04
N VAL A 419 39.91 2.18 3.97
CA VAL A 419 39.66 1.12 2.98
C VAL A 419 38.64 1.54 1.92
N GLU A 420 37.76 2.53 2.21
CA GLU A 420 36.68 2.94 1.33
C GLU A 420 36.79 4.43 0.91
N LYS A 421 36.14 4.78 -0.21
CA LYS A 421 35.97 6.18 -0.64
C LYS A 421 35.11 6.94 0.38
N ILE A 422 35.44 8.23 0.59
CA ILE A 422 34.78 9.10 1.59
C ILE A 422 33.26 9.18 1.40
N SER A 423 32.78 9.16 0.16
CA SER A 423 31.34 9.12 -0.17
C SER A 423 30.63 7.85 0.31
N ASN A 424 31.30 6.70 0.31
CA ASN A 424 30.73 5.44 0.83
C ASN A 424 30.70 5.44 2.37
N VAL A 425 31.71 6.02 3.01
CA VAL A 425 31.74 6.21 4.47
C VAL A 425 30.65 7.18 4.90
N GLU A 426 30.42 8.24 4.13
CA GLU A 426 29.33 9.21 4.34
C GLU A 426 27.95 8.56 4.17
N ASN A 427 27.72 7.76 3.12
CA ASN A 427 26.47 7.02 2.91
C ASN A 427 26.20 5.99 4.02
N ARG A 428 27.23 5.28 4.50
CA ARG A 428 27.10 4.38 5.65
C ARG A 428 26.76 5.13 6.93
N PHE A 429 27.38 6.30 7.14
CA PHE A 429 27.09 7.16 8.29
C PHE A 429 25.64 7.64 8.23
N GLU A 430 25.19 8.18 7.09
CA GLU A 430 23.80 8.61 6.92
C GLU A 430 22.79 7.46 7.02
N ALA A 431 23.09 6.28 6.46
CA ALA A 431 22.24 5.10 6.57
C ALA A 431 22.15 4.61 8.02
N TYR A 432 23.26 4.62 8.77
CA TYR A 432 23.29 4.27 10.19
C TYR A 432 22.41 5.20 11.03
N PHE A 433 22.37 6.49 10.72
CA PHE A 433 21.54 7.48 11.42
C PHE A 433 20.08 7.51 10.94
N ARG A 434 19.79 7.36 9.63
CA ARG A 434 18.40 7.21 9.13
C ARG A 434 17.70 5.99 9.74
N ARG A 435 18.42 4.89 9.92
CA ARG A 435 17.92 3.66 10.56
C ARG A 435 17.58 3.82 12.04
N TYR A 436 18.12 4.86 12.70
CA TYR A 436 17.78 5.24 14.07
C TYR A 436 16.61 6.23 14.13
N LEU A 437 16.40 7.02 13.07
CA LEU A 437 15.32 8.01 12.97
C LEU A 437 13.99 7.42 12.48
N HIS A 438 14.01 6.35 11.67
CA HIS A 438 12.81 5.68 11.14
C HIS A 438 12.19 4.65 12.10
N SER A 439 12.76 4.38 13.27
CA SER A 439 12.17 3.43 14.23
C SER A 439 11.00 4.02 15.05
N SER A 440 10.42 5.16 14.63
CA SER A 440 9.43 5.91 15.40
C SER A 440 7.99 5.80 14.87
N THR A 441 7.72 5.09 13.77
CA THR A 441 6.35 4.79 13.33
C THR A 441 6.00 3.32 13.55
N LYS A 442 5.66 2.97 14.79
CA LYS A 442 5.00 1.68 15.10
C LYS A 442 3.56 1.73 14.62
N LYS A 443 3.19 0.86 13.68
CA LYS A 443 1.78 0.52 13.39
C LYS A 443 1.59 -0.99 13.55
N GLY A 444 0.47 -1.39 14.15
CA GLY A 444 -0.05 -2.77 14.14
C GLY A 444 0.40 -3.72 15.24
N ILE A 445 1.56 -3.53 15.86
CA ILE A 445 2.10 -4.50 16.83
C ILE A 445 1.35 -4.38 18.16
N ARG A 446 0.60 -5.43 18.52
CA ARG A 446 -0.03 -5.54 19.85
C ARG A 446 0.94 -6.25 20.77
N LEU A 447 1.44 -5.54 21.76
CA LEU A 447 2.29 -6.13 22.81
C LEU A 447 1.47 -6.25 24.08
N ASN A 448 1.34 -7.48 24.59
CA ASN A 448 0.75 -7.70 25.90
C ASN A 448 1.79 -7.40 26.97
N LYS A 449 1.74 -6.20 27.56
CA LYS A 449 2.62 -5.85 28.67
C LYS A 449 1.99 -6.27 29.99
N VAL A 450 2.63 -7.19 30.70
CA VAL A 450 2.35 -7.41 32.14
C VAL A 450 3.21 -6.39 32.90
N GLY A 451 2.62 -5.25 33.29
CA GLY A 451 3.30 -4.26 34.12
C GLY A 451 3.57 -4.81 35.53
N GLY A 452 4.56 -4.26 36.25
CA GLY A 452 5.01 -4.73 37.57
C GLY A 452 4.02 -4.57 38.74
N GLY A 453 2.71 -4.59 38.47
CA GLY A 453 1.67 -4.76 39.47
C GLY A 453 1.27 -6.23 39.62
N VAL A 454 0.54 -6.55 40.69
CA VAL A 454 -0.02 -7.89 40.92
C VAL A 454 -0.93 -8.25 39.73
N PHE A 455 -0.57 -9.26 38.94
CA PHE A 455 -1.43 -9.81 37.90
C PHE A 455 -2.67 -10.42 38.58
N ARG A 456 -3.85 -9.81 38.36
CA ARG A 456 -5.11 -10.18 39.03
C ARG A 456 -6.04 -11.05 38.18
N GLU A 457 -5.75 -11.21 36.90
CA GLU A 457 -6.59 -11.95 35.95
C GLU A 457 -6.08 -13.39 35.83
N ARG A 458 -6.96 -14.38 35.92
CA ARG A 458 -6.58 -15.79 35.72
C ARG A 458 -6.77 -16.15 34.26
N LEU A 459 -5.73 -16.67 33.59
CA LEU A 459 -5.81 -17.09 32.19
C LEU A 459 -6.41 -18.51 32.12
N ILE A 460 -7.44 -18.73 31.32
CA ILE A 460 -8.10 -20.03 31.18
C ILE A 460 -7.98 -20.49 29.74
N PHE A 461 -7.18 -21.53 29.50
CA PHE A 461 -7.05 -22.14 28.18
C PHE A 461 -8.20 -23.11 27.88
N PRO A 462 -8.60 -23.28 26.61
CA PRO A 462 -9.55 -24.33 26.23
C PRO A 462 -8.93 -25.72 26.45
N LYS A 463 -9.73 -26.67 26.92
CA LYS A 463 -9.29 -28.05 27.12
C LYS A 463 -9.69 -28.89 25.92
N HIS A 464 -8.71 -29.52 25.28
CA HIS A 464 -8.90 -30.45 24.17
C HIS A 464 -8.27 -31.80 24.51
N ASP A 465 -9.04 -32.89 24.37
CA ASP A 465 -8.53 -34.23 24.68
C ASP A 465 -7.56 -34.74 23.60
N GLU A 466 -7.83 -34.39 22.34
CA GLU A 466 -7.01 -34.67 21.16
C GLU A 466 -6.58 -33.34 20.49
N PRO A 467 -5.57 -32.64 21.04
CA PRO A 467 -5.08 -31.40 20.44
C PRO A 467 -4.39 -31.69 19.11
N LEU A 468 -4.62 -30.87 18.08
CA LEU A 468 -3.87 -30.94 16.83
C LEU A 468 -2.42 -30.49 17.01
N VAL A 469 -2.22 -29.47 17.87
CA VAL A 469 -0.91 -28.85 18.12
C VAL A 469 -0.56 -28.89 19.61
N SER A 470 0.67 -29.29 19.93
CA SER A 470 1.26 -29.12 21.26
C SER A 470 2.24 -27.95 21.25
N ILE A 471 1.91 -26.87 21.96
CA ILE A 471 2.78 -25.69 22.10
C ILE A 471 3.64 -25.86 23.35
N ILE A 472 4.94 -26.02 23.15
CA ILE A 472 5.93 -26.15 24.20
C ILE A 472 6.58 -24.78 24.41
N VAL A 473 6.39 -24.23 25.60
CA VAL A 473 7.00 -22.97 26.05
C VAL A 473 8.11 -23.30 27.05
N PRO A 474 9.39 -23.32 26.64
CA PRO A 474 10.50 -23.49 27.57
C PRO A 474 10.66 -22.25 28.43
N VAL A 475 10.78 -22.45 29.75
CA VAL A 475 10.85 -21.37 30.73
C VAL A 475 11.98 -21.63 31.73
N TYR A 476 12.70 -20.56 32.05
CA TYR A 476 13.56 -20.47 33.22
C TYR A 476 13.48 -19.03 33.76
N ASN A 477 12.74 -18.84 34.85
CA ASN A 477 12.36 -17.54 35.40
C ASN A 477 11.60 -16.64 34.39
N GLN A 478 11.64 -15.32 34.61
CA GLN A 478 11.01 -14.30 33.77
C GLN A 478 9.47 -14.39 33.75
N PHE A 479 8.85 -14.60 34.91
CA PHE A 479 7.41 -14.78 35.09
C PHE A 479 6.54 -13.82 34.25
N ASN A 480 6.87 -12.52 34.21
CA ASN A 480 6.09 -11.52 33.46
C ASN A 480 6.13 -11.74 31.94
N TYR A 481 7.26 -12.19 31.39
CA TYR A 481 7.36 -12.53 29.97
C TYR A 481 6.59 -13.82 29.67
N THR A 482 6.71 -14.82 30.54
CA THR A 482 5.96 -16.08 30.41
C THR A 482 4.44 -15.82 30.40
N LEU A 483 3.92 -15.01 31.34
CA LEU A 483 2.50 -14.63 31.34
C LEU A 483 2.09 -13.82 30.11
N SER A 484 2.95 -12.90 29.65
CA SER A 484 2.72 -12.14 28.41
C SER A 484 2.60 -13.04 27.18
N CYS A 485 3.52 -14.02 27.06
CA CYS A 485 3.53 -15.02 26.01
C CYS A 485 2.25 -15.85 26.06
N LEU A 486 1.91 -16.45 27.21
CA LEU A 486 0.69 -17.24 27.40
C LEU A 486 -0.57 -16.44 27.07
N LYS A 487 -0.67 -15.18 27.53
CA LYS A 487 -1.79 -14.30 27.18
C LYS A 487 -1.87 -14.06 25.68
N SER A 488 -0.74 -13.84 25.00
CA SER A 488 -0.72 -13.67 23.54
C SER A 488 -1.17 -14.92 22.78
N ILE A 489 -0.82 -16.12 23.25
CA ILE A 489 -1.30 -17.38 22.65
C ILE A 489 -2.83 -17.45 22.77
N LEU A 490 -3.37 -17.19 23.95
CA LEU A 490 -4.81 -17.28 24.22
C LEU A 490 -5.62 -16.28 23.35
N GLU A 491 -5.10 -15.06 23.18
CA GLU A 491 -5.80 -13.99 22.44
C GLU A 491 -5.68 -14.10 20.91
N ASN A 492 -4.57 -14.63 20.40
CA ASN A 492 -4.25 -14.59 18.97
C ASN A 492 -4.34 -15.95 18.26
N THR A 493 -4.67 -17.03 18.99
CA THR A 493 -4.91 -18.34 18.40
C THR A 493 -6.40 -18.52 18.10
N PRO A 494 -6.79 -18.81 16.85
CA PRO A 494 -8.19 -19.04 16.48
C PRO A 494 -8.86 -20.15 17.28
N GLN A 495 -10.14 -19.96 17.65
CA GLN A 495 -10.92 -20.89 18.49
C GLN A 495 -11.22 -22.24 17.81
N ASN A 496 -11.13 -22.32 16.48
CA ASN A 496 -11.37 -23.54 15.72
C ASN A 496 -10.14 -24.46 15.65
N ILE A 497 -9.00 -24.06 16.21
CA ILE A 497 -7.80 -24.89 16.28
C ILE A 497 -7.72 -25.54 17.66
N SER A 498 -7.64 -26.88 17.71
CA SER A 498 -7.39 -27.59 18.96
C SER A 498 -5.90 -27.59 19.29
N TYR A 499 -5.54 -27.09 20.47
CA TYR A 499 -4.15 -27.07 20.92
C TYR A 499 -4.04 -27.32 22.43
N GLU A 500 -2.86 -27.75 22.87
CA GLU A 500 -2.48 -27.76 24.28
C GLU A 500 -1.22 -26.92 24.51
N VAL A 501 -1.05 -26.39 25.72
CA VAL A 501 0.14 -25.64 26.10
C VAL A 501 0.89 -26.40 27.21
N LEU A 502 2.14 -26.73 26.92
CA LEU A 502 3.09 -27.34 27.83
C LEU A 502 4.11 -26.28 28.26
N VAL A 503 4.05 -25.86 29.53
CA VAL A 503 5.08 -25.00 30.11
C VAL A 503 6.21 -25.91 30.60
N ALA A 504 7.31 -25.92 29.86
CA ALA A 504 8.50 -26.69 30.20
C ALA A 504 9.37 -25.86 31.15
N ASP A 505 9.12 -25.99 32.46
CA ASP A 505 9.78 -25.21 33.51
C ASP A 505 11.09 -25.87 33.93
N ASP A 506 12.23 -25.25 33.61
CA ASP A 506 13.58 -25.74 33.89
C ASP A 506 14.04 -25.42 35.32
N GLU A 507 13.16 -25.68 36.29
CA GLU A 507 13.32 -25.40 37.72
C GLU A 507 13.48 -23.90 38.03
N SER A 508 12.49 -23.08 37.62
CA SER A 508 12.45 -21.65 37.92
C SER A 508 12.42 -21.36 39.42
N THR A 509 13.07 -20.27 39.82
CA THR A 509 13.15 -19.82 41.23
C THR A 509 12.27 -18.61 41.52
N ASP A 510 11.84 -17.88 40.49
CA ASP A 510 10.87 -16.79 40.59
C ASP A 510 9.41 -17.29 40.65
N GLU A 511 8.44 -16.38 40.47
CA GLU A 511 7.01 -16.69 40.56
C GLU A 511 6.53 -17.69 39.49
N THR A 512 7.33 -17.99 38.46
CA THR A 512 7.03 -19.03 37.46
C THR A 512 6.81 -20.40 38.08
N LYS A 513 7.47 -20.71 39.20
CA LYS A 513 7.23 -21.98 39.93
C LYS A 513 5.77 -22.14 40.38
N ASN A 514 5.05 -21.03 40.51
CA ASN A 514 3.65 -20.96 40.91
C ASN A 514 2.72 -20.62 39.73
N ILE A 515 3.16 -20.78 38.47
CA ILE A 515 2.39 -20.38 37.27
C ILE A 515 0.96 -20.98 37.23
N GLU A 516 0.77 -22.16 37.80
CA GLU A 516 -0.52 -22.87 37.90
C GLU A 516 -1.57 -22.11 38.74
N ASN A 517 -1.12 -21.20 39.63
CA ASN A 517 -2.03 -20.31 40.37
C ASN A 517 -2.64 -19.22 39.47
N TYR A 518 -2.00 -18.91 38.35
CA TYR A 518 -2.37 -17.82 37.45
C TYR A 518 -2.98 -18.30 36.13
N VAL A 519 -2.76 -19.57 35.77
CA VAL A 519 -3.16 -20.14 34.48
C VAL A 519 -3.81 -21.51 34.67
N GLU A 520 -5.01 -21.68 34.13
CA GLU A 520 -5.77 -22.94 34.12
C GLU A 520 -5.65 -23.67 32.77
N ASN A 521 -5.85 -24.98 32.80
CA ASN A 521 -5.85 -25.88 31.64
C ASN A 521 -4.54 -25.89 30.84
N ILE A 522 -3.41 -25.61 31.50
CA ILE A 522 -2.06 -25.84 30.98
C ILE A 522 -1.42 -27.05 31.65
N ARG A 523 -0.37 -27.59 31.04
CA ARG A 523 0.44 -28.67 31.63
C ARG A 523 1.83 -28.14 31.95
N VAL A 524 2.20 -28.12 33.22
CA VAL A 524 3.54 -27.73 33.64
C VAL A 524 4.42 -28.97 33.79
N ILE A 525 5.52 -29.01 33.05
CA ILE A 525 6.45 -30.13 33.01
C ILE A 525 7.74 -29.72 33.73
N ARG A 526 8.05 -30.41 34.83
CA ARG A 526 9.25 -30.23 35.65
C ARG A 526 10.02 -31.54 35.75
N ASN A 527 11.33 -31.47 35.96
CA ASN A 527 12.21 -32.66 36.01
C ASN A 527 13.11 -32.71 37.24
N GLY A 528 12.93 -31.80 38.19
CA GLY A 528 13.69 -31.68 39.43
C GLY A 528 15.16 -31.27 39.26
N ILE A 529 15.61 -31.01 38.02
CA ILE A 529 17.01 -30.65 37.69
C ILE A 529 16.98 -29.64 36.55
N ASN A 530 17.72 -28.53 36.69
CA ASN A 530 17.96 -27.58 35.59
C ASN A 530 18.83 -28.24 34.51
N LYS A 531 18.26 -28.48 33.33
CA LYS A 531 18.91 -29.17 32.20
C LYS A 531 19.38 -28.22 31.10
N GLY A 532 18.97 -26.95 31.14
CA GLY A 532 19.15 -25.98 30.08
C GLY A 532 18.12 -26.15 28.95
N PHE A 533 17.99 -25.10 28.13
CA PHE A 533 16.99 -24.95 27.07
C PHE A 533 16.76 -26.22 26.24
N LEU A 534 17.83 -26.71 25.61
CA LEU A 534 17.78 -27.79 24.62
C LEU A 534 17.25 -29.09 25.23
N LYS A 535 17.81 -29.49 26.37
CA LYS A 535 17.44 -30.72 27.07
C LYS A 535 16.05 -30.62 27.71
N ASN A 536 15.66 -29.44 28.16
CA ASN A 536 14.33 -29.18 28.68
C ASN A 536 13.26 -29.31 27.57
N CYS A 537 13.50 -28.71 26.39
CA CYS A 537 12.66 -28.89 25.21
C CYS A 537 12.51 -30.37 24.82
N ASN A 538 13.63 -31.11 24.73
CA ASN A 538 13.61 -32.54 24.44
C ASN A 538 12.80 -33.34 25.46
N TYR A 539 12.96 -33.04 26.75
CA TYR A 539 12.22 -33.72 27.81
C TYR A 539 10.73 -33.43 27.74
N ALA A 540 10.34 -32.15 27.63
CA ALA A 540 8.94 -31.74 27.56
C ALA A 540 8.22 -32.28 26.32
N SER A 541 8.93 -32.41 25.19
CA SER A 541 8.37 -32.95 23.95
C SER A 541 7.83 -34.38 24.06
N LYS A 542 8.33 -35.17 25.03
CA LYS A 542 7.83 -36.55 25.29
C LYS A 542 6.39 -36.58 25.79
N TYR A 543 5.89 -35.43 26.27
CA TYR A 543 4.55 -35.28 26.83
C TYR A 543 3.57 -34.66 25.83
N ALA A 544 4.04 -34.19 24.67
CA ALA A 544 3.21 -33.62 23.61
C ALA A 544 2.31 -34.67 22.97
N LYS A 545 1.02 -34.33 22.79
CA LYS A 545 0.00 -35.20 22.19
C LYS A 545 -0.34 -34.82 20.75
N GLY A 546 -0.04 -33.61 20.33
CA GLY A 546 -0.40 -33.09 19.01
C GLY A 546 0.35 -33.73 17.86
N ASN A 547 -0.24 -33.65 16.68
CA ASN A 547 0.39 -34.04 15.41
C ASN A 547 1.52 -33.09 15.04
N TYR A 548 1.43 -31.84 15.51
CA TYR A 548 2.45 -30.81 15.37
C TYR A 548 2.98 -30.38 16.74
N ILE A 549 4.29 -30.18 16.83
CA ILE A 549 4.97 -29.64 18.01
C ILE A 549 5.44 -28.23 17.65
N VAL A 550 5.01 -27.24 18.44
CA VAL A 550 5.51 -25.87 18.35
C VAL A 550 6.47 -25.62 19.50
N PHE A 551 7.68 -25.17 19.20
CA PHE A 551 8.57 -24.58 20.20
C PHE A 551 8.46 -23.06 20.12
N LEU A 552 8.07 -22.44 21.24
CA LEU A 552 7.82 -21.01 21.34
C LEU A 552 8.50 -20.45 22.60
N ASN A 553 9.51 -19.62 22.43
CA ASN A 553 10.23 -19.03 23.58
C ASN A 553 9.28 -18.20 24.46
N ASN A 554 9.57 -18.17 25.76
CA ASN A 554 8.74 -17.43 26.73
C ASN A 554 8.88 -15.89 26.61
N ASP A 555 9.94 -15.39 25.99
CA ASP A 555 10.17 -13.98 25.67
C ASP A 555 9.64 -13.60 24.27
N THR A 556 8.49 -14.16 23.90
CA THR A 556 7.79 -13.87 22.64
C THR A 556 6.37 -13.35 22.86
N ASN A 557 5.83 -12.73 21.83
CA ASN A 557 4.44 -12.31 21.75
C ASN A 557 3.90 -12.60 20.36
N VAL A 558 3.06 -13.63 20.25
CA VAL A 558 2.49 -14.08 18.98
C VAL A 558 1.40 -13.11 18.51
N GLN A 559 1.33 -12.86 17.21
CA GLN A 559 0.33 -11.95 16.63
C GLN A 559 -0.83 -12.74 16.00
N ASN A 560 -1.92 -12.04 15.66
CA ASN A 560 -3.09 -12.66 15.02
C ASN A 560 -2.68 -13.37 13.72
N GLY A 561 -3.24 -14.56 13.49
CA GLY A 561 -2.96 -15.37 12.30
C GLY A 561 -1.67 -16.21 12.38
N TRP A 562 -1.02 -16.28 13.55
CA TRP A 562 0.29 -16.94 13.65
C TRP A 562 0.23 -18.45 13.47
N LEU A 563 -0.71 -19.15 14.14
CA LEU A 563 -0.72 -20.61 14.22
C LEU A 563 -1.42 -21.26 13.03
N ASP A 564 -2.58 -20.73 12.64
CA ASP A 564 -3.32 -21.12 11.44
C ASP A 564 -2.44 -21.02 10.18
N SER A 565 -1.68 -19.92 10.03
CA SER A 565 -0.75 -19.78 8.90
C SER A 565 0.34 -20.86 8.86
N LEU A 566 0.80 -21.34 10.01
CA LEU A 566 1.79 -22.43 10.09
C LEU A 566 1.15 -23.78 9.76
N ILE A 567 -0.06 -24.03 10.26
CA ILE A 567 -0.82 -25.26 10.02
C ILE A 567 -1.20 -25.37 8.54
N GLU A 568 -1.80 -24.31 7.97
CA GLU A 568 -2.15 -24.24 6.55
C GLU A 568 -0.96 -24.61 5.66
N LEU A 569 0.22 -24.07 5.98
CA LEU A 569 1.43 -24.34 5.22
C LEU A 569 1.91 -25.79 5.40
N MET A 570 1.89 -26.33 6.63
CA MET A 570 2.24 -27.73 6.88
C MET A 570 1.31 -28.72 6.16
N GLU A 571 0.01 -28.45 6.13
CA GLU A 571 -0.97 -29.32 5.46
C GLU A 571 -0.88 -29.20 3.92
N SER A 572 -0.39 -28.07 3.40
CA SER A 572 -0.32 -27.84 1.94
C SER A 572 0.67 -28.74 1.19
N ASP A 573 1.72 -29.24 1.86
CA ASP A 573 2.71 -30.14 1.27
C ASP A 573 3.25 -31.11 2.34
N PRO A 574 3.00 -32.43 2.20
CA PRO A 574 3.47 -33.42 3.17
C PRO A 574 5.00 -33.49 3.29
N LYS A 575 5.74 -32.96 2.31
CA LYS A 575 7.21 -32.84 2.38
C LYS A 575 7.69 -31.68 3.23
N ILE A 576 6.83 -30.78 3.70
CA ILE A 576 7.23 -29.75 4.66
C ILE A 576 7.31 -30.40 6.05
N GLY A 577 8.51 -30.38 6.63
CA GLY A 577 8.79 -31.00 7.93
C GLY A 577 9.02 -29.99 9.05
N LEU A 578 9.45 -28.77 8.73
CA LEU A 578 9.67 -27.68 9.68
C LEU A 578 9.22 -26.35 9.07
N VAL A 579 8.41 -25.59 9.81
CA VAL A 579 8.02 -24.23 9.46
C VAL A 579 8.34 -23.27 10.59
N GLY A 580 8.49 -21.99 10.28
CA GLY A 580 8.70 -20.99 11.32
C GLY A 580 8.28 -19.60 10.92
N SER A 581 8.08 -18.78 11.94
CA SER A 581 7.46 -17.46 11.84
C SER A 581 8.43 -16.38 11.41
N LYS A 582 7.89 -15.27 10.88
CA LYS A 582 8.59 -13.98 10.80
C LYS A 582 8.78 -13.41 12.18
N LEU A 583 10.04 -13.20 12.53
CA LEU A 583 10.42 -12.59 13.80
C LEU A 583 10.60 -11.09 13.63
N ILE A 584 9.97 -10.31 14.49
CA ILE A 584 10.14 -8.86 14.56
C ILE A 584 10.58 -8.43 15.96
N TYR A 585 11.34 -7.36 16.02
CA TYR A 585 11.69 -6.72 17.28
C TYR A 585 10.48 -5.99 17.88
N PRO A 586 10.45 -5.75 19.20
CA PRO A 586 9.40 -4.97 19.84
C PRO A 586 9.32 -3.53 19.33
N ASP A 587 10.37 -3.02 18.67
CA ASP A 587 10.39 -1.71 18.02
C ASP A 587 9.78 -1.70 16.60
N GLY A 588 9.43 -2.88 16.08
CA GLY A 588 8.82 -3.10 14.77
C GLY A 588 9.80 -3.33 13.61
N ARG A 589 11.11 -3.36 13.87
CA ARG A 589 12.08 -3.77 12.85
C ARG A 589 12.09 -5.27 12.65
N LEU A 590 12.42 -5.72 11.44
CA LEU A 590 12.59 -7.14 11.15
C LEU A 590 13.75 -7.71 11.98
N GLN A 591 13.54 -8.87 12.60
CA GLN A 591 14.59 -9.62 13.27
C GLN A 591 15.10 -10.75 12.37
N GLU A 592 14.18 -11.48 11.74
CA GLU A 592 14.50 -12.60 10.87
C GLU A 592 13.36 -12.89 9.89
N ALA A 593 13.71 -13.04 8.60
CA ALA A 593 12.83 -13.52 7.53
C ALA A 593 13.40 -14.82 6.91
N GLY A 594 13.72 -15.77 7.78
CA GLY A 594 14.54 -16.96 7.49
C GLY A 594 16.03 -16.74 7.75
N GLY A 595 16.73 -17.81 8.07
CA GLY A 595 18.17 -17.83 8.25
C GLY A 595 18.92 -18.35 7.02
N ILE A 596 20.08 -17.76 6.75
CA ILE A 596 21.05 -18.24 5.74
C ILE A 596 22.26 -18.84 6.48
N ILE A 597 22.67 -20.04 6.09
CA ILE A 597 23.96 -20.62 6.51
C ILE A 597 24.95 -20.45 5.36
N TRP A 598 26.17 -20.05 5.68
CA TRP A 598 27.25 -19.95 4.71
C TRP A 598 28.12 -21.20 4.73
N ARG A 599 28.94 -21.38 3.68
CA ARG A 599 29.86 -22.52 3.54
C ARG A 599 30.80 -22.70 4.73
N ASP A 600 31.15 -21.61 5.41
CA ASP A 600 31.98 -21.64 6.62
C ASP A 600 31.18 -21.93 7.91
N GLY A 601 29.90 -22.29 7.81
CA GLY A 601 29.00 -22.53 8.92
C GLY A 601 28.56 -21.28 9.68
N THR A 602 28.88 -20.07 9.20
CA THR A 602 28.33 -18.85 9.82
C THR A 602 26.85 -18.67 9.43
N GLY A 603 26.03 -18.27 10.41
CA GLY A 603 24.61 -17.99 10.20
C GLY A 603 24.33 -16.49 10.03
N TRP A 604 23.32 -16.17 9.22
CA TRP A 604 22.80 -14.84 9.02
C TRP A 604 21.27 -14.83 9.07
N ASN A 605 20.72 -14.19 10.10
CA ASN A 605 19.30 -13.88 10.19
C ASN A 605 18.96 -12.86 9.09
N TYR A 606 18.33 -13.32 8.01
CA TYR A 606 18.12 -12.52 6.81
C TYR A 606 17.15 -11.37 7.11
N GLY A 607 17.51 -10.17 6.64
CA GLY A 607 16.73 -8.95 6.87
C GLY A 607 16.83 -8.34 8.28
N ARG A 608 17.76 -8.81 9.13
CA ARG A 608 17.94 -8.26 10.48
C ARG A 608 18.08 -6.72 10.48
N TYR A 609 17.22 -6.07 11.26
CA TYR A 609 17.04 -4.63 11.42
C TYR A 609 16.56 -3.87 10.18
N ASP A 610 16.09 -4.58 9.16
CA ASP A 610 15.48 -3.98 7.98
C ASP A 610 13.97 -3.74 8.19
N ASP A 611 13.34 -3.15 7.19
CA ASP A 611 11.88 -2.99 7.12
C ASP A 611 11.20 -4.34 6.84
N PRO A 612 10.32 -4.83 7.73
CA PRO A 612 9.64 -6.12 7.55
C PRO A 612 8.62 -6.13 6.40
N GLU A 613 8.22 -4.98 5.84
CA GLU A 613 7.20 -4.88 4.77
C GLU A 613 7.77 -5.00 3.35
N LYS A 614 9.10 -5.08 3.21
CA LYS A 614 9.71 -5.20 1.89
C LYS A 614 9.32 -6.51 1.18
N PRO A 615 9.14 -6.49 -0.15
CA PRO A 615 8.79 -7.67 -0.95
C PRO A 615 9.62 -8.92 -0.65
N GLU A 616 10.94 -8.78 -0.48
CA GLU A 616 11.86 -9.90 -0.26
C GLU A 616 11.65 -10.71 1.03
N TYR A 617 10.84 -10.18 1.96
CA TYR A 617 10.53 -10.79 3.26
C TYR A 617 9.08 -11.29 3.37
N ASN A 618 8.26 -11.11 2.33
CA ASN A 618 6.81 -11.26 2.39
C ASN A 618 6.26 -12.36 1.48
N TYR A 619 7.03 -13.40 1.16
CA TYR A 619 6.55 -14.60 0.47
C TYR A 619 7.04 -15.88 1.16
N VAL A 620 6.28 -16.97 0.99
CA VAL A 620 6.64 -18.30 1.51
C VAL A 620 7.87 -18.81 0.77
N LYS A 621 8.87 -19.31 1.49
CA LYS A 621 10.12 -19.78 0.86
C LYS A 621 10.85 -20.81 1.69
N GLU A 622 11.59 -21.68 1.03
CA GLU A 622 12.54 -22.57 1.69
C GLU A 622 13.73 -21.78 2.23
N VAL A 623 14.21 -22.15 3.41
CA VAL A 623 15.30 -21.44 4.10
C VAL A 623 16.28 -22.44 4.74
N ASP A 624 17.48 -21.98 5.06
CA ASP A 624 18.52 -22.87 5.62
C ASP A 624 18.22 -23.25 7.05
N TYR A 625 17.67 -22.32 7.82
CA TYR A 625 17.18 -22.55 9.17
C TYR A 625 16.20 -21.45 9.57
N ILE A 626 15.53 -21.64 10.69
CA ILE A 626 14.71 -20.62 11.35
C ILE A 626 15.11 -20.65 12.82
N SER A 627 15.26 -19.47 13.43
CA SER A 627 15.60 -19.36 14.84
C SER A 627 14.59 -20.11 15.71
N GLY A 628 15.08 -20.87 16.69
CA GLY A 628 14.25 -21.68 17.61
C GLY A 628 13.26 -20.90 18.49
N ALA A 629 13.09 -19.59 18.27
CA ALA A 629 12.16 -18.73 19.00
C ALA A 629 10.68 -19.03 18.69
N ALA A 630 10.36 -19.43 17.45
CA ALA A 630 9.01 -19.80 17.02
C ALA A 630 9.06 -20.74 15.80
N ILE A 631 9.08 -22.04 16.07
CA ILE A 631 9.14 -23.09 15.04
C ILE A 631 8.09 -24.17 15.28
N MET A 632 7.58 -24.78 14.20
CA MET A 632 6.66 -25.91 14.23
C MET A 632 7.20 -27.07 13.41
N ILE A 633 7.18 -28.27 13.99
CA ILE A 633 7.68 -29.51 13.39
C ILE A 633 6.63 -30.61 13.50
N ARG A 634 6.60 -31.54 12.52
CA ARG A 634 5.76 -32.73 12.62
C ARG A 634 6.22 -33.61 13.79
N ALA A 635 5.27 -34.09 14.60
CA ALA A 635 5.59 -34.82 15.82
C ALA A 635 6.23 -36.19 15.54
N ASP A 636 5.88 -36.84 14.44
CA ASP A 636 6.51 -38.08 13.96
C ASP A 636 7.97 -37.85 13.53
N LEU A 637 8.22 -36.82 12.73
CA LEU A 637 9.57 -36.43 12.30
C LEU A 637 10.44 -36.02 13.50
N TRP A 638 9.89 -35.30 14.47
CA TRP A 638 10.60 -34.96 15.70
C TRP A 638 11.07 -36.20 16.46
N ARG A 639 10.21 -37.23 16.57
CA ARG A 639 10.54 -38.51 17.20
C ARG A 639 11.58 -39.29 16.41
N GLU A 640 11.53 -39.25 15.09
CA GLU A 640 12.50 -39.90 14.20
C GLU A 640 13.89 -39.26 14.33
N ILE A 641 13.97 -37.92 14.34
CA ILE A 641 15.22 -37.17 14.54
C ILE A 641 15.79 -37.40 15.94
N GLY A 642 14.93 -37.60 16.94
CA GLY A 642 15.33 -37.76 18.35
C GLY A 642 15.43 -36.45 19.14
N GLY A 643 14.89 -35.36 18.58
CA GLY A 643 14.88 -34.02 19.16
C GLY A 643 16.10 -33.17 18.83
N PHE A 644 16.32 -32.10 19.59
CA PHE A 644 17.50 -31.26 19.44
C PHE A 644 18.76 -32.03 19.82
N ASP A 645 19.85 -31.81 19.08
CA ASP A 645 21.10 -32.50 19.30
C ASP A 645 21.87 -31.96 20.52
N GLU A 646 22.04 -32.81 21.54
CA GLU A 646 22.66 -32.41 22.80
C GLU A 646 24.14 -32.00 22.67
N ARG A 647 24.80 -32.23 21.52
CA ARG A 647 26.15 -31.71 21.23
C ARG A 647 26.24 -30.19 21.35
N TYR A 648 25.13 -29.49 21.14
CA TYR A 648 25.05 -28.02 21.17
C TYR A 648 24.61 -27.47 22.53
N ALA A 649 24.38 -28.31 23.53
CA ALA A 649 24.06 -27.83 24.87
C ALA A 649 25.16 -26.89 25.42
N PRO A 650 24.80 -25.77 26.07
CA PRO A 650 23.44 -25.40 26.48
C PRO A 650 22.60 -24.62 25.43
N ALA A 651 23.20 -24.03 24.38
CA ALA A 651 22.51 -23.22 23.36
C ALA A 651 23.39 -22.90 22.14
N TYR A 652 22.75 -22.34 21.10
CA TYR A 652 23.26 -21.99 19.77
C TYR A 652 23.61 -23.17 18.86
N PHE A 653 23.15 -23.10 17.61
CA PHE A 653 23.24 -24.09 16.53
C PHE A 653 22.29 -25.30 16.62
N GLU A 654 21.52 -25.45 17.69
CA GLU A 654 20.51 -26.50 17.81
C GLU A 654 19.39 -26.40 16.78
N ASP A 655 18.99 -25.17 16.45
CA ASP A 655 17.96 -24.85 15.47
C ASP A 655 18.46 -25.01 14.03
N ALA A 656 19.68 -24.53 13.75
CA ALA A 656 20.37 -24.76 12.49
C ALA A 656 20.60 -26.26 12.24
N ASP A 657 21.04 -27.00 13.26
CA ASP A 657 21.24 -28.45 13.16
C ASP A 657 19.94 -29.21 12.93
N LEU A 658 18.88 -28.87 13.67
CA LEU A 658 17.55 -29.44 13.45
C LEU A 658 17.09 -29.24 12.00
N ALA A 659 17.27 -28.04 11.45
CA ALA A 659 16.90 -27.75 10.06
C ALA A 659 17.71 -28.60 9.05
N PHE A 660 18.98 -28.90 9.34
CA PHE A 660 19.79 -29.81 8.52
C PHE A 660 19.33 -31.27 8.66
N GLU A 661 19.00 -31.73 9.88
CA GLU A 661 18.46 -33.08 10.10
C GLU A 661 17.10 -33.27 9.41
N VAL A 662 16.19 -32.28 9.50
CA VAL A 662 14.90 -32.29 8.78
C VAL A 662 15.11 -32.52 7.28
N ARG A 663 16.06 -31.79 6.68
CA ARG A 663 16.40 -31.96 5.26
C ARG A 663 17.06 -33.29 4.94
N LYS A 664 17.91 -33.80 5.85
CA LYS A 664 18.54 -35.12 5.69
C LYS A 664 17.50 -36.25 5.69
N HIS A 665 16.37 -36.08 6.39
CA HIS A 665 15.23 -36.99 6.36
C HIS A 665 14.30 -36.77 5.14
N GLY A 666 14.68 -35.93 4.18
CA GLY A 666 13.95 -35.71 2.93
C GLY A 666 12.83 -34.65 3.00
N TYR A 667 12.74 -33.90 4.11
CA TYR A 667 11.75 -32.86 4.30
C TYR A 667 12.28 -31.45 3.98
N LYS A 668 11.36 -30.50 3.79
CA LYS A 668 11.64 -29.07 3.56
C LYS A 668 11.57 -28.29 4.87
N VAL A 669 12.34 -27.21 4.91
CA VAL A 669 12.31 -26.19 5.97
C VAL A 669 11.83 -24.88 5.36
N VAL A 670 10.69 -24.35 5.84
CA VAL A 670 9.97 -23.27 5.14
C VAL A 670 9.63 -22.11 6.08
N TYR A 671 9.91 -20.89 5.61
CA TYR A 671 9.55 -19.64 6.28
C TYR A 671 8.14 -19.19 5.89
N GLN A 672 7.33 -18.85 6.91
CA GLN A 672 5.94 -18.37 6.75
C GLN A 672 5.82 -16.88 7.14
N PRO A 673 5.80 -15.94 6.17
CA PRO A 673 5.79 -14.50 6.45
C PRO A 673 4.51 -13.95 7.09
N THR A 674 3.37 -14.66 6.96
CA THR A 674 2.10 -14.22 7.57
C THR A 674 2.00 -14.61 9.03
N SER A 675 2.79 -15.60 9.48
CA SER A 675 2.94 -15.93 10.88
C SER A 675 3.94 -14.96 11.51
N VAL A 676 3.46 -13.96 12.25
CA VAL A 676 4.31 -12.91 12.84
C VAL A 676 4.42 -13.10 14.35
N VAL A 677 5.65 -13.10 14.84
CA VAL A 677 5.95 -13.20 16.27
C VAL A 677 6.92 -12.09 16.67
N VAL A 678 6.57 -11.34 17.71
CA VAL A 678 7.49 -10.38 18.32
C VAL A 678 8.39 -11.14 19.30
N HIS A 679 9.69 -10.92 19.23
CA HIS A 679 10.65 -11.58 20.13
C HIS A 679 11.56 -10.54 20.79
N PHE A 680 11.65 -10.58 22.12
CA PHE A 680 12.29 -9.54 22.96
C PHE A 680 13.83 -9.69 23.11
N GLU A 681 14.48 -10.55 22.31
CA GLU A 681 15.92 -10.90 22.23
C GLU A 681 16.85 -10.30 23.32
N GLY A 682 17.46 -11.18 24.12
CA GLY A 682 18.52 -10.79 25.08
C GLY A 682 18.06 -10.67 26.54
N VAL A 683 16.77 -10.85 26.81
CA VAL A 683 16.20 -10.99 28.16
C VAL A 683 16.65 -12.28 28.84
N SER A 684 16.77 -13.37 28.07
CA SER A 684 17.08 -14.71 28.55
C SER A 684 18.58 -15.04 28.61
N HIS A 685 19.46 -14.30 27.90
CA HIS A 685 20.85 -14.76 27.64
C HIS A 685 22.01 -13.73 27.77
N GLY A 686 21.76 -12.47 28.14
CA GLY A 686 22.84 -11.48 28.41
C GLY A 686 23.66 -11.02 27.18
N ASN A 687 24.48 -9.97 27.35
CA ASN A 687 25.08 -9.20 26.25
C ASN A 687 26.62 -9.25 26.11
N ASP A 688 27.31 -10.11 26.86
CA ASP A 688 28.78 -10.21 26.78
C ASP A 688 29.23 -11.30 25.78
N MET A 689 30.21 -10.97 24.93
CA MET A 689 30.78 -11.87 23.91
C MET A 689 32.08 -12.54 24.38
N SER A 690 32.61 -12.11 25.52
CA SER A 690 33.89 -12.60 26.09
C SER A 690 33.70 -13.63 27.21
N SER A 691 32.48 -13.72 27.77
CA SER A 691 32.07 -14.70 28.77
C SER A 691 30.54 -14.94 28.66
N GLY A 692 30.06 -16.11 29.09
CA GLY A 692 28.62 -16.46 29.07
C GLY A 692 28.16 -17.29 27.86
N ILE A 693 26.83 -17.39 27.70
CA ILE A 693 26.16 -18.32 26.77
C ILE A 693 26.50 -18.03 25.30
N LYS A 694 26.77 -16.77 24.92
CA LYS A 694 27.19 -16.39 23.55
C LYS A 694 28.56 -16.93 23.12
N SER A 695 29.44 -17.32 24.04
CA SER A 695 30.71 -17.99 23.70
C SER A 695 30.50 -19.36 23.05
N TYR A 696 29.36 -20.00 23.30
CA TYR A 696 28.98 -21.25 22.64
C TYR A 696 28.69 -21.05 21.16
N GLN A 697 28.34 -19.86 20.68
CA GLN A 697 28.15 -19.61 19.25
C GLN A 697 29.41 -19.91 18.44
N ILE A 698 30.60 -19.64 18.98
CA ILE A 698 31.88 -19.94 18.29
C ILE A 698 32.19 -21.44 18.41
N ARG A 699 32.11 -22.02 19.61
CA ARG A 699 32.46 -23.43 19.85
C ARG A 699 31.50 -24.41 19.15
N ASN A 700 30.20 -24.12 19.19
CA ASN A 700 29.19 -24.95 18.57
C ASN A 700 29.18 -24.80 17.05
N ARG A 701 29.62 -23.65 16.52
CA ARG A 701 29.89 -23.53 15.08
C ARG A 701 30.94 -24.53 14.62
N GLU A 702 32.03 -24.71 15.36
CA GLU A 702 33.07 -25.68 15.00
C GLU A 702 32.51 -27.11 14.94
N LYS A 703 31.74 -27.51 15.96
CA LYS A 703 31.04 -28.80 15.97
C LYS A 703 30.05 -28.96 14.81
N PHE A 704 29.30 -27.90 14.50
CA PHE A 704 28.34 -27.89 13.40
C PHE A 704 29.04 -28.04 12.05
N VAL A 705 30.14 -27.30 11.84
CA VAL A 705 30.97 -27.41 10.64
C VAL A 705 31.58 -28.79 10.52
N GLU A 706 32.07 -29.37 11.62
CA GLU A 706 32.59 -30.74 11.63
C GLU A 706 31.52 -31.76 11.23
N LYS A 707 30.31 -31.68 11.81
CA LYS A 707 29.18 -32.58 11.52
C LYS A 707 28.71 -32.47 10.06
N TRP A 708 28.62 -31.25 9.54
CA TRP A 708 27.99 -30.97 8.24
C TRP A 708 28.98 -30.55 7.14
N ASN A 709 30.28 -30.78 7.34
CA ASN A 709 31.36 -30.30 6.47
C ASN A 709 31.10 -30.57 4.99
N ASP A 710 30.68 -31.77 4.65
CA ASP A 710 30.51 -32.20 3.26
C ASP A 710 29.30 -31.53 2.61
N ILE A 711 28.21 -31.36 3.37
CA ILE A 711 27.03 -30.63 2.89
C ILE A 711 27.35 -29.14 2.72
N LEU A 712 28.03 -28.53 3.70
CA LEU A 712 28.41 -27.11 3.65
C LEU A 712 29.30 -26.80 2.44
N LYS A 713 30.28 -27.67 2.13
CA LYS A 713 31.17 -27.49 0.98
C LYS A 713 30.46 -27.65 -0.37
N THR A 714 29.50 -28.57 -0.45
CA THR A 714 28.87 -28.94 -1.73
C THR A 714 27.61 -28.14 -2.06
N GLN A 715 26.84 -27.70 -1.05
CA GLN A 715 25.51 -27.09 -1.27
C GLN A 715 25.41 -25.62 -0.89
N TYR A 716 26.42 -25.05 -0.22
CA TYR A 716 26.34 -23.69 0.33
C TYR A 716 27.35 -22.72 -0.31
N PHE A 717 26.95 -21.45 -0.36
CA PHE A 717 27.73 -20.36 -0.94
C PHE A 717 28.75 -19.78 0.05
N GLU A 718 29.75 -19.09 -0.49
CA GLU A 718 30.65 -18.27 0.32
C GLU A 718 29.91 -17.13 1.00
N ASN A 719 30.40 -16.73 2.18
CA ASN A 719 29.75 -15.73 3.01
C ASN A 719 29.51 -14.41 2.25
N GLY A 720 28.24 -13.99 2.21
CA GLY A 720 27.80 -12.73 1.59
C GLY A 720 27.74 -12.76 0.05
N ARG A 721 27.98 -13.91 -0.59
CA ARG A 721 27.89 -14.08 -2.04
C ARG A 721 26.56 -14.69 -2.43
N ASN A 722 26.06 -14.35 -3.63
CA ASN A 722 24.82 -14.90 -4.20
C ASN A 722 23.62 -14.84 -3.24
N VAL A 723 23.49 -13.74 -2.49
CA VAL A 723 22.40 -13.57 -1.49
C VAL A 723 21.02 -13.77 -2.12
N PHE A 724 20.85 -13.36 -3.38
CA PHE A 724 19.63 -13.57 -4.15
C PHE A 724 19.20 -15.05 -4.20
N LEU A 725 20.17 -15.96 -4.37
CA LEU A 725 19.94 -17.40 -4.43
C LEU A 725 19.93 -18.06 -3.04
N ALA A 726 20.74 -17.53 -2.11
CA ALA A 726 20.89 -18.10 -0.78
C ALA A 726 19.62 -17.90 0.08
N ARG A 727 18.98 -16.74 -0.01
CA ARG A 727 17.86 -16.33 0.86
C ARG A 727 16.58 -17.16 0.75
N ASP A 728 16.43 -17.91 -0.34
CA ASP A 728 15.27 -18.75 -0.65
C ASP A 728 15.66 -20.16 -1.16
N ARG A 729 16.92 -20.56 -0.89
CA ARG A 729 17.52 -21.85 -1.32
C ARG A 729 17.31 -22.16 -2.81
N SER A 730 17.34 -21.14 -3.66
CA SER A 730 17.10 -21.29 -5.10
C SER A 730 18.34 -21.62 -5.92
N GLY A 731 19.49 -21.88 -5.29
CA GLY A 731 20.76 -22.15 -6.00
C GLY A 731 20.75 -23.31 -7.00
N ASN A 732 19.86 -24.31 -6.81
CA ASN A 732 19.65 -25.44 -7.73
C ASN A 732 18.32 -25.34 -8.50
N LYS A 733 17.57 -24.25 -8.32
CA LYS A 733 16.29 -24.01 -8.99
C LYS A 733 16.52 -23.03 -10.13
N ARG A 734 15.68 -23.13 -11.16
CA ARG A 734 15.64 -22.12 -12.21
C ARG A 734 14.69 -21.01 -11.82
N THR A 735 15.02 -19.78 -12.18
CA THR A 735 14.20 -18.61 -11.88
C THR A 735 13.45 -18.15 -13.12
N ILE A 736 12.14 -17.92 -12.97
CA ILE A 736 11.30 -17.32 -13.99
C ILE A 736 10.79 -15.95 -13.52
N LEU A 737 10.99 -14.94 -14.37
CA LEU A 737 10.44 -13.60 -14.18
C LEU A 737 9.16 -13.46 -14.98
N VAL A 738 8.03 -13.27 -14.31
CA VAL A 738 6.72 -13.03 -14.92
C VAL A 738 6.41 -11.53 -14.87
N ILE A 739 6.06 -10.94 -16.01
CA ILE A 739 5.71 -9.52 -16.11
C ILE A 739 4.32 -9.36 -16.72
N ASP A 740 3.43 -8.64 -16.05
CA ASP A 740 2.10 -8.30 -16.54
C ASP A 740 1.70 -6.86 -16.10
N HIS A 741 0.54 -6.37 -16.54
CA HIS A 741 0.07 -5.01 -16.24
C HIS A 741 -0.11 -4.73 -14.73
N TYR A 742 -0.49 -5.75 -13.96
CA TYR A 742 -0.76 -5.75 -12.52
C TYR A 742 -0.89 -7.20 -12.03
N VAL A 743 -0.91 -7.39 -10.70
CA VAL A 743 -1.09 -8.72 -10.08
C VAL A 743 -2.42 -9.37 -10.53
N PRO A 744 -2.42 -10.57 -11.14
CA PRO A 744 -3.61 -11.11 -11.81
C PRO A 744 -4.85 -11.20 -10.91
N HIS A 745 -5.94 -10.56 -11.34
CA HIS A 745 -7.25 -10.69 -10.72
C HIS A 745 -7.96 -11.91 -11.32
N PHE A 746 -7.56 -13.11 -10.90
CA PHE A 746 -7.90 -14.38 -11.54
C PHE A 746 -9.40 -14.71 -11.61
N ASP A 747 -10.24 -14.01 -10.85
CA ASP A 747 -11.69 -14.12 -10.78
C ASP A 747 -12.45 -13.04 -11.60
N LYS A 748 -11.74 -12.07 -12.20
CA LYS A 748 -12.36 -10.93 -12.90
C LYS A 748 -12.32 -11.00 -14.43
N ASP A 749 -11.25 -11.56 -14.99
CA ASP A 749 -11.13 -11.70 -16.44
C ASP A 749 -10.32 -12.93 -16.88
N ALA A 750 -10.55 -13.36 -18.11
CA ALA A 750 -9.94 -14.55 -18.68
C ALA A 750 -8.41 -14.46 -18.83
N GLY A 751 -7.87 -13.26 -19.07
CA GLY A 751 -6.42 -13.05 -19.20
C GLY A 751 -5.72 -13.24 -17.86
N SER A 752 -6.22 -12.60 -16.80
CA SER A 752 -5.71 -12.80 -15.45
C SER A 752 -5.85 -14.25 -14.96
N ARG A 753 -6.96 -14.93 -15.27
CA ARG A 753 -7.14 -16.35 -14.94
C ARG A 753 -6.09 -17.23 -15.62
N SER A 754 -5.82 -17.00 -16.90
CA SER A 754 -4.79 -17.72 -17.66
C SER A 754 -3.41 -17.53 -17.03
N ILE A 755 -2.99 -16.28 -16.80
CA ILE A 755 -1.67 -15.95 -16.23
C ILE A 755 -1.50 -16.58 -14.85
N TYR A 756 -2.54 -16.51 -14.00
CA TYR A 756 -2.52 -17.15 -12.68
C TYR A 756 -2.34 -18.68 -12.78
N GLY A 757 -3.02 -19.33 -13.73
CA GLY A 757 -2.84 -20.76 -14.00
C GLY A 757 -1.41 -21.13 -14.40
N TYR A 758 -0.77 -20.33 -15.27
CA TYR A 758 0.64 -20.55 -15.63
C TYR A 758 1.61 -20.25 -14.49
N ILE A 759 1.35 -19.21 -13.67
CA ILE A 759 2.15 -18.95 -12.46
C ILE A 759 2.11 -20.16 -11.51
N LYS A 760 0.91 -20.71 -11.25
CA LYS A 760 0.75 -21.94 -10.45
C LYS A 760 1.52 -23.11 -11.06
N LEU A 761 1.42 -23.31 -12.37
CA LEU A 761 2.14 -24.35 -13.08
C LEU A 761 3.66 -24.20 -12.90
N PHE A 762 4.19 -22.99 -13.03
CA PHE A 762 5.62 -22.74 -12.83
C PHE A 762 6.08 -23.04 -11.39
N VAL A 763 5.28 -22.65 -10.38
CA VAL A 763 5.56 -23.01 -8.99
C VAL A 763 5.57 -24.54 -8.81
N LYS A 764 4.58 -25.24 -9.37
CA LYS A 764 4.46 -26.71 -9.28
C LYS A 764 5.61 -27.45 -9.98
N LEU A 765 6.11 -26.89 -11.08
CA LEU A 765 7.32 -27.36 -11.77
C LEU A 765 8.62 -27.08 -11.00
N GLY A 766 8.54 -26.40 -9.85
CA GLY A 766 9.68 -26.13 -8.98
C GLY A 766 10.50 -24.90 -9.37
N TYR A 767 9.99 -24.03 -10.25
CA TYR A 767 10.63 -22.75 -10.56
C TYR A 767 10.52 -21.77 -9.39
N THR A 768 11.57 -20.97 -9.19
CA THR A 768 11.47 -19.77 -8.37
C THR A 768 10.79 -18.68 -9.19
N VAL A 769 9.58 -18.30 -8.82
CA VAL A 769 8.80 -17.30 -9.57
C VAL A 769 8.98 -15.92 -8.95
N LYS A 770 9.42 -14.96 -9.78
CA LYS A 770 9.43 -13.52 -9.45
C LYS A 770 8.37 -12.84 -10.31
N PHE A 771 7.57 -11.94 -9.74
CA PHE A 771 6.48 -11.28 -10.45
C PHE A 771 6.62 -9.76 -10.42
N ILE A 772 6.42 -9.11 -11.57
CA ILE A 772 6.33 -7.66 -11.71
C ILE A 772 4.96 -7.29 -12.29
N GLY A 773 4.20 -6.50 -11.55
CA GLY A 773 3.09 -5.73 -12.10
C GLY A 773 3.60 -4.36 -12.54
N ASP A 774 3.31 -3.92 -13.78
CA ASP A 774 3.76 -2.63 -14.32
C ASP A 774 3.32 -1.41 -13.49
N ASN A 775 2.26 -1.56 -12.69
CA ASN A 775 1.81 -0.53 -11.75
C ASN A 775 2.56 -0.53 -10.40
N PHE A 776 3.40 -1.54 -10.14
CA PHE A 776 4.15 -1.76 -8.88
C PHE A 776 3.27 -1.70 -7.61
N TYR A 777 1.98 -2.01 -7.74
CA TYR A 777 1.01 -1.88 -6.67
C TYR A 777 0.63 -3.24 -6.06
N ARG A 778 0.44 -3.25 -4.75
CA ARG A 778 0.02 -4.41 -3.96
C ARG A 778 -1.51 -4.53 -4.00
N HIS A 779 -2.03 -5.24 -4.99
CA HIS A 779 -3.48 -5.54 -5.08
C HIS A 779 -3.83 -6.71 -4.17
N GLU A 780 -4.60 -6.45 -3.11
CA GLU A 780 -5.09 -7.49 -2.20
C GLU A 780 -6.52 -7.93 -2.56
N PRO A 781 -6.88 -9.20 -2.35
CA PRO A 781 -6.09 -10.28 -1.72
C PRO A 781 -5.13 -11.03 -2.68
N TYR A 782 -5.04 -10.60 -3.94
CA TYR A 782 -4.34 -11.32 -5.01
C TYR A 782 -2.82 -11.40 -4.78
N THR A 783 -2.21 -10.35 -4.23
CA THR A 783 -0.78 -10.32 -3.90
C THR A 783 -0.45 -11.33 -2.81
N THR A 784 -1.23 -11.33 -1.72
CA THR A 784 -1.09 -12.33 -0.65
C THR A 784 -1.27 -13.75 -1.19
N SER A 785 -2.20 -13.95 -2.13
CA SER A 785 -2.43 -15.26 -2.75
C SER A 785 -1.21 -15.76 -3.52
N LEU A 786 -0.54 -14.90 -4.30
CA LEU A 786 0.71 -15.24 -4.97
C LEU A 786 1.85 -15.52 -3.97
N GLN A 787 1.96 -14.68 -2.93
CA GLN A 787 2.99 -14.80 -1.90
C GLN A 787 2.86 -16.07 -1.06
N LYS A 788 1.63 -16.51 -0.75
CA LYS A 788 1.35 -17.79 -0.10
C LYS A 788 1.81 -18.99 -0.93
N MET A 789 1.76 -18.89 -2.27
CA MET A 789 2.31 -19.91 -3.18
C MET A 789 3.83 -19.85 -3.33
N GLY A 790 4.48 -18.86 -2.71
CA GLY A 790 5.93 -18.67 -2.76
C GLY A 790 6.43 -17.80 -3.92
N VAL A 791 5.56 -17.01 -4.54
CA VAL A 791 5.92 -16.02 -5.56
C VAL A 791 6.39 -14.73 -4.90
N GLU A 792 7.57 -14.23 -5.27
CA GLU A 792 8.05 -12.92 -4.84
C GLU A 792 7.47 -11.83 -5.77
N VAL A 793 6.51 -11.06 -5.26
CA VAL A 793 5.86 -9.96 -5.99
C VAL A 793 6.63 -8.66 -5.72
N LEU A 794 7.22 -8.05 -6.75
CA LEU A 794 7.96 -6.81 -6.63
C LEU A 794 7.01 -5.60 -6.70
N TYR A 795 6.80 -4.93 -5.58
CA TYR A 795 5.90 -3.77 -5.44
C TYR A 795 6.54 -2.63 -4.63
N GLY A 796 5.96 -1.44 -4.74
CA GLY A 796 6.36 -0.23 -4.01
C GLY A 796 7.20 0.75 -4.83
N ASP A 797 7.28 1.99 -4.34
CA ASP A 797 7.90 3.12 -5.05
C ASP A 797 9.37 2.87 -5.39
N TRP A 798 10.10 2.15 -4.53
CA TRP A 798 11.50 1.82 -4.80
C TRP A 798 11.65 1.01 -6.10
N TYR A 799 10.84 -0.05 -6.28
CA TYR A 799 10.91 -0.88 -7.49
C TYR A 799 10.41 -0.12 -8.73
N LYS A 800 9.36 0.70 -8.58
CA LYS A 800 8.86 1.56 -9.64
C LYS A 800 9.95 2.47 -10.21
N ASP A 801 10.75 3.09 -9.35
CA ASP A 801 11.79 4.03 -9.75
C ASP A 801 13.13 3.35 -10.10
N HIS A 802 13.34 2.09 -9.70
CA HIS A 802 14.65 1.42 -9.77
C HIS A 802 14.61 0.02 -10.41
N ILE A 803 13.58 -0.32 -11.20
CA ILE A 803 13.48 -1.67 -11.79
C ILE A 803 14.66 -2.00 -12.71
N GLU A 804 15.17 -1.03 -13.47
CA GLU A 804 16.36 -1.23 -14.32
C GLU A 804 17.59 -1.55 -13.48
N LYS A 805 17.76 -0.89 -12.33
CA LYS A 805 18.85 -1.18 -11.39
C LYS A 805 18.71 -2.59 -10.82
N TRP A 806 17.50 -2.97 -10.42
CA TRP A 806 17.23 -4.32 -9.90
C TRP A 806 17.53 -5.40 -10.94
N LEU A 807 17.13 -5.20 -12.20
CA LEU A 807 17.44 -6.10 -13.31
C LEU A 807 18.94 -6.18 -13.57
N LYS A 808 19.66 -5.05 -13.50
CA LYS A 808 21.11 -5.03 -13.65
C LYS A 808 21.83 -5.82 -12.55
N GLU A 809 21.32 -5.79 -11.31
CA GLU A 809 21.92 -6.47 -10.16
C GLU A 809 21.56 -7.96 -10.09
N ASN A 810 20.36 -8.34 -10.53
CA ASN A 810 19.81 -9.69 -10.35
C ASN A 810 19.55 -10.46 -11.65
N GLY A 811 19.66 -9.82 -12.81
CA GLY A 811 19.30 -10.40 -14.11
C GLY A 811 20.10 -11.63 -14.51
N GLN A 812 21.32 -11.78 -13.98
CA GLN A 812 22.15 -12.98 -14.16
C GLN A 812 21.55 -14.26 -13.55
N TYR A 813 20.61 -14.13 -12.61
CA TYR A 813 19.96 -15.26 -11.94
C TYR A 813 18.63 -15.66 -12.59
N ILE A 814 18.21 -14.96 -13.65
CA ILE A 814 16.93 -15.17 -14.33
C ILE A 814 17.15 -16.06 -15.54
N ASP A 815 16.59 -17.27 -15.53
CA ASP A 815 16.70 -18.25 -16.61
C ASP A 815 15.63 -18.03 -17.69
N PHE A 816 14.43 -17.63 -17.28
CA PHE A 816 13.28 -17.43 -18.16
C PHE A 816 12.59 -16.11 -17.85
N THR A 817 12.10 -15.44 -18.89
CA THR A 817 11.20 -14.29 -18.74
C THR A 817 9.90 -14.55 -19.48
N TYR A 818 8.78 -14.45 -18.78
CA TYR A 818 7.43 -14.63 -19.30
C TYR A 818 6.71 -13.27 -19.37
N LEU A 819 6.69 -12.70 -20.57
CA LEU A 819 6.13 -11.38 -20.86
C LEU A 819 4.68 -11.51 -21.33
N ASN A 820 3.78 -10.74 -20.73
CA ASN A 820 2.35 -10.75 -21.06
C ASN A 820 1.92 -9.40 -21.61
N ARG A 821 0.98 -9.43 -22.57
CA ARG A 821 0.34 -8.27 -23.20
C ARG A 821 1.29 -7.35 -23.99
N PRO A 822 0.94 -6.93 -25.21
CA PRO A 822 1.88 -6.22 -26.06
C PRO A 822 2.36 -4.88 -25.48
N HIS A 823 1.43 -4.05 -24.98
CA HIS A 823 1.71 -2.72 -24.44
C HIS A 823 2.51 -2.71 -23.13
N ILE A 824 2.56 -3.84 -22.42
CA ILE A 824 3.41 -4.00 -21.23
C ILE A 824 4.75 -4.56 -21.66
N SER A 825 4.74 -5.68 -22.38
CA SER A 825 5.93 -6.41 -22.81
C SER A 825 6.94 -5.52 -23.53
N ILE A 826 6.47 -4.59 -24.37
CA ILE A 826 7.34 -3.69 -25.14
C ILE A 826 8.19 -2.76 -24.24
N LYS A 827 7.71 -2.42 -23.04
CA LYS A 827 8.44 -1.58 -22.08
C LYS A 827 9.64 -2.30 -21.47
N TYR A 828 9.55 -3.63 -21.36
CA TYR A 828 10.52 -4.45 -20.61
C TYR A 828 11.46 -5.24 -21.52
N ILE A 829 11.03 -5.64 -22.71
CA ILE A 829 11.77 -6.61 -23.54
C ILE A 829 13.22 -6.18 -23.82
N ASP A 830 13.46 -4.90 -24.07
CA ASP A 830 14.82 -4.38 -24.29
C ASP A 830 15.68 -4.35 -23.03
N LEU A 831 15.08 -4.07 -21.87
CA LEU A 831 15.77 -4.13 -20.59
C LEU A 831 16.13 -5.59 -20.24
N ILE A 832 15.20 -6.51 -20.48
CA ILE A 832 15.39 -7.95 -20.24
C ILE A 832 16.50 -8.49 -21.14
N ARG A 833 16.48 -8.19 -22.44
CA ARG A 833 17.55 -8.61 -23.37
C ARG A 833 18.90 -7.98 -23.04
N ARG A 834 18.91 -6.78 -22.45
CA ARG A 834 20.16 -6.08 -22.06
C ARG A 834 20.79 -6.64 -20.78
N TYR A 835 19.97 -6.96 -19.77
CA TYR A 835 20.46 -7.27 -18.42
C TYR A 835 20.31 -8.75 -18.01
N THR A 836 19.66 -9.57 -18.82
CA THR A 836 19.48 -11.00 -18.57
C THR A 836 19.97 -11.82 -19.76
N SER A 837 20.38 -13.06 -19.50
CA SER A 837 20.54 -14.09 -20.54
C SER A 837 19.32 -15.01 -20.63
N SER A 838 18.17 -14.55 -20.12
CA SER A 838 16.98 -15.38 -19.99
C SER A 838 16.40 -15.73 -21.36
N LYS A 839 15.80 -16.91 -21.47
CA LYS A 839 14.95 -17.25 -22.61
C LYS A 839 13.64 -16.48 -22.47
N VAL A 840 13.36 -15.60 -23.43
CA VAL A 840 12.23 -14.67 -23.43
C VAL A 840 11.04 -15.32 -24.14
N ILE A 841 9.96 -15.49 -23.40
CA ILE A 841 8.70 -16.05 -23.85
C ILE A 841 7.67 -14.92 -23.82
N TYR A 842 7.04 -14.65 -24.95
CA TYR A 842 5.96 -13.69 -25.05
C TYR A 842 4.62 -14.40 -25.19
N TYR A 843 3.69 -14.12 -24.27
CA TYR A 843 2.32 -14.60 -24.34
C TYR A 843 1.38 -13.48 -24.81
N GLY A 844 0.89 -13.64 -26.04
CA GLY A 844 -0.16 -12.81 -26.61
C GLY A 844 -1.53 -13.42 -26.33
N HIS A 845 -2.40 -12.70 -25.63
CA HIS A 845 -3.76 -13.17 -25.32
C HIS A 845 -4.68 -13.16 -26.54
N ASP A 846 -4.47 -12.21 -27.45
CA ASP A 846 -5.16 -12.07 -28.74
C ASP A 846 -4.33 -11.16 -29.66
N LEU A 847 -4.52 -11.28 -30.97
CA LEU A 847 -3.88 -10.40 -31.95
C LEU A 847 -4.60 -9.06 -31.97
N HIS A 848 -4.04 -8.06 -31.29
CA HIS A 848 -4.68 -6.76 -31.10
C HIS A 848 -4.90 -6.05 -32.44
N TYR A 849 -3.90 -6.11 -33.34
CA TYR A 849 -4.06 -5.51 -34.66
C TYR A 849 -5.21 -6.16 -35.44
N LEU A 850 -5.36 -7.48 -35.35
CA LEU A 850 -6.39 -8.18 -36.11
C LEU A 850 -7.78 -7.87 -35.56
N ARG A 851 -7.90 -7.78 -34.24
CA ARG A 851 -9.15 -7.40 -33.57
C ARG A 851 -9.61 -6.01 -34.00
N GLU A 852 -8.72 -5.01 -33.94
CA GLU A 852 -9.06 -3.64 -34.32
C GLU A 852 -9.27 -3.50 -35.83
N LEU A 853 -8.55 -4.26 -36.66
CA LEU A 853 -8.77 -4.29 -38.11
C LEU A 853 -10.17 -4.82 -38.45
N ARG A 854 -10.61 -5.90 -37.82
CA ARG A 854 -11.97 -6.45 -38.02
C ARG A 854 -13.04 -5.47 -37.52
N GLU A 855 -12.79 -4.78 -36.40
CA GLU A 855 -13.70 -3.73 -35.93
C GLU A 855 -13.76 -2.56 -36.90
N TYR A 856 -12.63 -2.15 -37.49
CA TYR A 856 -12.60 -1.18 -38.58
C TYR A 856 -13.38 -1.69 -39.81
N GLU A 857 -13.26 -2.95 -40.19
CA GLU A 857 -13.98 -3.50 -41.34
C GLU A 857 -15.50 -3.39 -41.18
N ILE A 858 -15.99 -3.43 -39.94
CA ILE A 858 -17.42 -3.29 -39.60
C ILE A 858 -17.81 -1.83 -39.43
N THR A 859 -17.13 -1.11 -38.53
CA THR A 859 -17.49 0.26 -38.12
C THR A 859 -17.04 1.31 -39.13
N LYS A 860 -16.09 0.98 -40.00
CA LYS A 860 -15.36 1.88 -40.91
C LYS A 860 -14.69 3.07 -40.21
N ASN A 861 -14.49 2.99 -38.89
CA ASN A 861 -13.79 4.02 -38.12
C ASN A 861 -12.29 4.03 -38.43
N LYS A 862 -11.83 5.05 -39.17
CA LYS A 862 -10.43 5.16 -39.60
C LYS A 862 -9.42 5.26 -38.46
N GLU A 863 -9.81 5.66 -37.26
CA GLU A 863 -8.90 5.68 -36.11
C GLU A 863 -8.51 4.26 -35.66
N LEU A 864 -9.43 3.28 -35.80
CA LEU A 864 -9.13 1.87 -35.55
C LEU A 864 -8.15 1.30 -36.57
N LEU A 865 -8.21 1.74 -37.84
CA LEU A 865 -7.23 1.31 -38.84
C LEU A 865 -5.82 1.82 -38.50
N LYS A 866 -5.69 3.07 -38.05
CA LYS A 866 -4.41 3.62 -37.59
C LYS A 866 -3.91 2.92 -36.33
N SER A 867 -4.79 2.70 -35.36
CA SER A 867 -4.47 2.02 -34.10
C SER A 867 -4.07 0.56 -34.33
N SER A 868 -4.79 -0.16 -35.20
CA SER A 868 -4.40 -1.48 -35.70
C SER A 868 -2.99 -1.49 -36.29
N GLY A 869 -2.61 -0.45 -37.05
CA GLY A 869 -1.24 -0.32 -37.57
C GLY A 869 -0.20 -0.26 -36.45
N ARG A 870 -0.44 0.54 -35.41
CA ARG A 870 0.46 0.67 -34.24
C ARG A 870 0.56 -0.63 -33.45
N TRP A 871 -0.57 -1.32 -33.23
CA TRP A 871 -0.55 -2.64 -32.59
C TRP A 871 0.26 -3.63 -33.41
N LYS A 872 0.10 -3.61 -34.74
CA LYS A 872 0.83 -4.51 -35.63
C LYS A 872 2.33 -4.28 -35.48
N GLU A 873 2.80 -3.04 -35.50
CA GLU A 873 4.21 -2.71 -35.31
C GLU A 873 4.75 -3.26 -33.98
N MET A 874 4.04 -3.01 -32.88
CA MET A 874 4.42 -3.45 -31.53
C MET A 874 4.44 -4.98 -31.38
N GLU A 875 3.38 -5.66 -31.83
CA GLU A 875 3.29 -7.12 -31.79
C GLU A 875 4.37 -7.76 -32.66
N CYS A 876 4.63 -7.22 -33.86
CA CYS A 876 5.70 -7.69 -34.73
C CYS A 876 7.09 -7.53 -34.11
N GLU A 877 7.32 -6.43 -33.40
CA GLU A 877 8.57 -6.19 -32.68
C GLU A 877 8.77 -7.24 -31.58
N LEU A 878 7.72 -7.53 -30.82
CA LEU A 878 7.74 -8.56 -29.77
C LEU A 878 7.99 -9.96 -30.35
N PHE A 879 7.37 -10.30 -31.48
CA PHE A 879 7.60 -11.59 -32.14
C PHE A 879 9.07 -11.77 -32.54
N LYS A 880 9.70 -10.73 -33.07
CA LYS A 880 11.12 -10.76 -33.48
C LYS A 880 12.07 -10.81 -32.30
N LYS A 881 11.73 -10.17 -31.18
CA LYS A 881 12.58 -10.05 -29.99
C LYS A 881 12.37 -11.18 -28.98
N SER A 882 11.39 -12.07 -29.17
CA SER A 882 11.11 -13.20 -28.27
C SER A 882 11.69 -14.51 -28.82
N ASP A 883 12.12 -15.41 -27.93
CA ASP A 883 12.62 -16.74 -28.31
C ASP A 883 11.46 -17.72 -28.58
N VAL A 884 10.34 -17.52 -27.91
CA VAL A 884 9.10 -18.28 -28.09
C VAL A 884 7.90 -17.34 -27.98
N VAL A 885 6.89 -17.54 -28.83
CA VAL A 885 5.64 -16.81 -28.82
C VAL A 885 4.48 -17.77 -28.55
N TYR A 886 3.66 -17.46 -27.56
CA TYR A 886 2.47 -18.23 -27.22
C TYR A 886 1.20 -17.45 -27.53
N TYR A 887 0.20 -18.16 -28.05
CA TYR A 887 -1.17 -17.67 -28.25
C TYR A 887 -2.17 -18.76 -27.84
N PRO A 888 -3.40 -18.40 -27.44
CA PRO A 888 -4.39 -19.40 -27.02
C PRO A 888 -5.05 -20.16 -28.18
N SER A 889 -5.00 -19.67 -29.42
CA SER A 889 -5.69 -20.28 -30.57
C SER A 889 -4.73 -20.74 -31.65
N LEU A 890 -5.02 -21.92 -32.23
CA LEU A 890 -4.37 -22.38 -33.47
C LEU A 890 -4.58 -21.40 -34.64
N PHE A 891 -5.67 -20.63 -34.62
CA PHE A 891 -5.95 -19.62 -35.63
C PHE A 891 -4.92 -18.49 -35.62
N GLU A 892 -4.61 -17.92 -34.45
CA GLU A 892 -3.59 -16.87 -34.34
C GLU A 892 -2.21 -17.41 -34.73
N VAL A 893 -1.87 -18.64 -34.29
CA VAL A 893 -0.62 -19.31 -34.66
C VAL A 893 -0.48 -19.41 -36.18
N LYS A 894 -1.54 -19.82 -36.89
CA LYS A 894 -1.54 -19.91 -38.35
C LYS A 894 -1.26 -18.56 -39.01
N ILE A 895 -1.95 -17.50 -38.57
CA ILE A 895 -1.75 -16.14 -39.10
C ILE A 895 -0.32 -15.65 -38.88
N ILE A 896 0.22 -15.89 -37.67
CA ILE A 896 1.59 -15.50 -37.34
C ILE A 896 2.59 -16.29 -38.19
N LYS A 897 2.39 -17.61 -38.37
CA LYS A 897 3.27 -18.44 -39.23
C LYS A 897 3.22 -18.05 -40.70
N GLU A 898 2.07 -17.65 -41.22
CA GLU A 898 1.94 -17.18 -42.61
C GLU A 898 2.71 -15.86 -42.84
N GLN A 899 2.70 -14.95 -41.87
CA GLN A 899 3.39 -13.66 -41.98
C GLN A 899 4.85 -13.69 -41.52
N PHE A 900 5.18 -14.58 -40.58
CA PHE A 900 6.48 -14.71 -39.93
C PHE A 900 6.85 -16.20 -39.77
N PRO A 901 7.29 -16.88 -40.85
CA PRO A 901 7.56 -18.32 -40.83
C PRO A 901 8.60 -18.75 -39.79
N ASP A 902 9.60 -17.88 -39.56
CA ASP A 902 10.74 -18.12 -38.67
C ASP A 902 10.41 -17.93 -37.19
N VAL A 903 9.28 -17.30 -36.84
CA VAL A 903 8.89 -17.10 -35.44
C VAL A 903 8.49 -18.44 -34.83
N ASN A 904 9.10 -18.82 -33.72
CA ASN A 904 8.70 -20.00 -32.95
C ASN A 904 7.41 -19.71 -32.18
N VAL A 905 6.27 -19.97 -32.81
CA VAL A 905 4.93 -19.70 -32.26
C VAL A 905 4.17 -21.01 -32.00
N LYS A 906 3.50 -21.11 -30.84
CA LYS A 906 2.71 -22.28 -30.42
C LYS A 906 1.37 -21.89 -29.83
N ALA A 907 0.38 -22.77 -30.00
CA ALA A 907 -0.91 -22.65 -29.32
C ALA A 907 -0.80 -23.27 -27.93
N ILE A 908 -1.13 -22.54 -26.88
CA ILE A 908 -1.16 -23.02 -25.50
C ILE A 908 -2.59 -22.98 -24.95
N PRO A 909 -2.97 -23.86 -24.01
CA PRO A 909 -4.30 -23.81 -23.40
C PRO A 909 -4.57 -22.46 -22.72
N VAL A 910 -5.73 -21.88 -22.97
CA VAL A 910 -6.14 -20.62 -22.32
C VAL A 910 -6.44 -20.80 -20.83
N TYR A 911 -6.94 -21.98 -20.44
CA TYR A 911 -7.20 -22.36 -19.06
C TYR A 911 -6.53 -23.69 -18.77
N ILE A 912 -6.09 -23.84 -17.52
CA ILE A 912 -5.52 -25.06 -16.96
C ILE A 912 -6.44 -25.50 -15.83
N PHE A 913 -7.07 -26.66 -15.97
CA PHE A 913 -7.94 -27.22 -14.94
C PHE A 913 -7.18 -28.26 -14.11
N GLU A 914 -7.12 -28.05 -12.79
CA GLU A 914 -6.47 -28.94 -11.82
C GLU A 914 -7.42 -30.09 -11.41
N ASP A 915 -8.65 -29.74 -10.99
CA ASP A 915 -9.67 -30.71 -10.59
C ASP A 915 -10.41 -31.25 -11.82
N LEU A 916 -9.81 -32.26 -12.48
CA LEU A 916 -10.44 -32.87 -13.64
C LEU A 916 -11.79 -33.51 -13.26
N PRO A 917 -12.79 -33.44 -14.14
CA PRO A 917 -14.12 -33.95 -13.80
C PRO A 917 -14.06 -35.47 -13.50
N HIS A 918 -14.59 -35.92 -12.36
CA HIS A 918 -14.63 -37.33 -12.00
C HIS A 918 -15.61 -38.13 -12.88
N GLU A 919 -15.34 -39.42 -13.09
CA GLU A 919 -16.23 -40.32 -13.84
C GLU A 919 -17.60 -40.46 -13.17
N GLU A 920 -17.67 -40.36 -11.84
CA GLU A 920 -18.88 -40.45 -11.04
C GLU A 920 -19.75 -39.17 -11.02
N TYR A 921 -19.35 -38.10 -11.73
CA TYR A 921 -20.31 -37.06 -12.16
C TYR A 921 -21.27 -37.62 -13.24
N GLN A 922 -21.75 -38.86 -13.06
CA GLN A 922 -22.83 -39.48 -13.84
C GLN A 922 -24.16 -38.87 -13.41
N LEU A 923 -24.35 -37.61 -13.79
CA LEU A 923 -25.62 -36.94 -13.67
C LEU A 923 -26.54 -37.49 -14.76
N SER A 924 -27.37 -38.47 -14.39
CA SER A 924 -28.54 -38.84 -15.20
C SER A 924 -29.23 -37.56 -15.67
N PHE A 925 -29.29 -37.35 -16.99
CA PHE A 925 -30.04 -36.24 -17.59
C PHE A 925 -31.55 -36.39 -17.37
N GLU A 926 -32.02 -37.43 -16.68
CA GLU A 926 -33.41 -37.57 -16.23
C GLU A 926 -33.79 -36.51 -15.19
N ASN A 927 -32.87 -36.17 -14.28
CA ASN A 927 -33.12 -35.21 -13.19
C ASN A 927 -32.76 -33.76 -13.56
N ARG A 928 -32.20 -33.54 -14.75
CA ARG A 928 -31.80 -32.24 -15.26
C ARG A 928 -32.92 -31.64 -16.10
N LYS A 929 -33.14 -30.33 -16.02
CA LYS A 929 -34.16 -29.62 -16.79
C LYS A 929 -33.58 -28.32 -17.32
N ASP A 930 -34.23 -27.70 -18.30
CA ASP A 930 -33.91 -26.35 -18.77
C ASP A 930 -32.58 -26.23 -19.52
N ILE A 931 -32.36 -25.05 -20.10
CA ILE A 931 -31.18 -24.72 -20.90
C ILE A 931 -30.55 -23.41 -20.40
N MET A 932 -29.26 -23.22 -20.65
CA MET A 932 -28.53 -22.06 -20.12
C MET A 932 -27.60 -21.41 -21.13
N PHE A 933 -27.33 -20.12 -20.93
CA PHE A 933 -26.28 -19.34 -21.58
C PHE A 933 -25.46 -18.64 -20.49
N VAL A 934 -24.13 -18.72 -20.60
CA VAL A 934 -23.19 -18.04 -19.70
C VAL A 934 -22.39 -17.00 -20.48
N GLY A 935 -22.33 -15.76 -19.98
CA GLY A 935 -21.44 -14.75 -20.52
C GLY A 935 -21.58 -13.38 -19.88
N GLY A 936 -20.45 -12.69 -19.64
CA GLY A 936 -20.44 -11.30 -19.20
C GLY A 936 -20.94 -10.35 -20.29
N PHE A 937 -21.86 -9.45 -19.96
CA PHE A 937 -22.55 -8.62 -20.95
C PHE A 937 -21.85 -7.30 -21.30
N ASN A 938 -20.68 -7.04 -20.71
CA ASN A 938 -19.75 -6.02 -21.21
C ASN A 938 -19.19 -6.39 -22.60
N HIS A 939 -19.28 -7.66 -22.99
CA HIS A 939 -18.85 -8.15 -24.29
C HIS A 939 -20.04 -8.20 -25.27
N ARG A 940 -20.09 -7.27 -26.22
CA ARG A 940 -21.21 -7.08 -27.18
C ARG A 940 -21.66 -8.36 -27.91
N PRO A 941 -20.76 -9.27 -28.35
CA PRO A 941 -21.18 -10.56 -28.93
C PRO A 941 -22.14 -11.39 -28.06
N ASN A 942 -22.07 -11.27 -26.73
CA ASN A 942 -22.96 -12.01 -25.84
C ASN A 942 -24.39 -11.44 -25.85
N ILE A 943 -24.52 -10.11 -25.96
CA ILE A 943 -25.83 -9.44 -26.10
C ILE A 943 -26.49 -9.90 -27.39
N ASP A 944 -25.74 -9.86 -28.50
CA ASP A 944 -26.21 -10.29 -29.81
C ASP A 944 -26.68 -11.75 -29.82
N ALA A 945 -25.86 -12.65 -29.28
CA ALA A 945 -26.17 -14.07 -29.19
C ALA A 945 -27.47 -14.35 -28.43
N VAL A 946 -27.65 -13.70 -27.28
CA VAL A 946 -28.88 -13.86 -26.48
C VAL A 946 -30.09 -13.32 -27.24
N LEU A 947 -29.99 -12.14 -27.85
CA LEU A 947 -31.09 -11.55 -28.60
C LEU A 947 -31.47 -12.39 -29.83
N TRP A 948 -30.49 -12.85 -30.59
CA TRP A 948 -30.73 -13.72 -31.75
C TRP A 948 -31.41 -15.03 -31.32
N PHE A 949 -30.90 -15.66 -30.26
CA PHE A 949 -31.49 -16.87 -29.71
C PHE A 949 -32.91 -16.65 -29.23
N VAL A 950 -33.17 -15.61 -28.44
CA VAL A 950 -34.50 -15.34 -27.88
C VAL A 950 -35.51 -14.94 -28.96
N ASN A 951 -35.09 -14.22 -30.00
CA ASN A 951 -36.01 -13.73 -31.02
C ASN A 951 -36.30 -14.76 -32.13
N GLU A 952 -35.30 -15.52 -32.57
CA GLU A 952 -35.43 -16.40 -33.75
C GLU A 952 -35.55 -17.89 -33.41
N ILE A 953 -34.91 -18.34 -32.32
CA ILE A 953 -34.75 -19.77 -31.99
C ILE A 953 -35.72 -20.16 -30.87
N TRP A 954 -35.72 -19.41 -29.77
CA TRP A 954 -36.48 -19.70 -28.55
C TRP A 954 -37.99 -19.85 -28.78
N PRO A 955 -38.68 -19.06 -29.62
CA PRO A 955 -40.12 -19.24 -29.85
C PRO A 955 -40.45 -20.59 -30.51
N LYS A 956 -39.55 -21.12 -31.36
CA LYS A 956 -39.71 -22.45 -31.97
C LYS A 956 -39.49 -23.57 -30.95
N VAL A 957 -38.49 -23.41 -30.09
CA VAL A 957 -38.17 -24.37 -29.02
C VAL A 957 -39.31 -24.43 -28.00
N LEU A 958 -39.80 -23.29 -27.53
CA LEU A 958 -40.88 -23.21 -26.53
C LEU A 958 -42.21 -23.78 -27.06
N ARG A 959 -42.51 -23.61 -28.36
CA ARG A 959 -43.67 -24.29 -28.98
C ARG A 959 -43.55 -25.82 -28.95
N SER A 960 -42.33 -26.35 -29.04
CA SER A 960 -42.07 -27.79 -29.02
C SER A 960 -41.95 -28.37 -27.61
N ILE A 961 -41.60 -27.53 -26.63
CA ILE A 961 -41.37 -27.89 -25.22
C ILE A 961 -41.92 -26.75 -24.32
N PRO A 962 -43.25 -26.74 -24.01
CA PRO A 962 -43.95 -25.58 -23.45
C PRO A 962 -43.52 -25.10 -22.04
N ASP A 963 -42.83 -25.93 -21.25
CA ASP A 963 -42.44 -25.62 -19.87
C ASP A 963 -40.92 -25.47 -19.68
N LEU A 964 -40.19 -25.27 -20.78
CA LEU A 964 -38.74 -25.12 -20.76
C LEU A 964 -38.35 -23.71 -20.30
N LYS A 965 -37.36 -23.60 -19.41
CA LYS A 965 -36.74 -22.32 -19.06
C LYS A 965 -35.40 -22.14 -19.76
N PHE A 966 -35.09 -20.89 -20.06
CA PHE A 966 -33.80 -20.45 -20.54
C PHE A 966 -33.14 -19.53 -19.51
N TYR A 967 -32.03 -19.99 -18.93
CA TYR A 967 -31.25 -19.25 -17.94
C TYR A 967 -30.16 -18.42 -18.64
N ILE A 968 -30.17 -17.11 -18.41
CA ILE A 968 -29.19 -16.15 -18.92
C ILE A 968 -28.35 -15.68 -17.74
N ILE A 969 -27.11 -16.20 -17.67
CA ILE A 969 -26.24 -16.07 -16.50
C ILE A 969 -25.02 -15.23 -16.87
N GLY A 970 -24.72 -14.20 -16.08
CA GLY A 970 -23.53 -13.36 -16.29
C GLY A 970 -23.67 -11.93 -15.78
N SER A 971 -22.52 -11.31 -15.50
CA SER A 971 -22.44 -9.97 -14.96
C SER A 971 -22.87 -8.88 -15.93
N ASN A 972 -23.36 -7.77 -15.37
CA ASN A 972 -23.69 -6.52 -16.05
C ASN A 972 -24.68 -6.64 -17.24
N PRO A 973 -25.78 -7.41 -17.15
CA PRO A 973 -26.75 -7.47 -18.24
C PRO A 973 -27.32 -6.08 -18.52
N PRO A 974 -27.31 -5.58 -19.77
CA PRO A 974 -27.93 -4.31 -20.11
C PRO A 974 -29.45 -4.40 -20.01
N ASP A 975 -30.12 -3.25 -19.93
CA ASP A 975 -31.58 -3.21 -19.72
C ASP A 975 -32.38 -3.89 -20.84
N ILE A 976 -31.81 -4.01 -22.05
CA ILE A 976 -32.42 -4.80 -23.13
C ILE A 976 -32.45 -6.29 -22.81
N ILE A 977 -31.40 -6.83 -22.17
CA ILE A 977 -31.34 -8.23 -21.73
C ILE A 977 -32.18 -8.44 -20.47
N LYS A 978 -32.10 -7.52 -19.50
CA LYS A 978 -32.94 -7.60 -18.27
C LYS A 978 -34.43 -7.65 -18.60
N ARG A 979 -34.87 -6.90 -19.61
CA ARG A 979 -36.28 -6.89 -20.09
C ARG A 979 -36.75 -8.21 -20.70
N LEU A 980 -35.85 -9.13 -21.04
CA LEU A 980 -36.22 -10.47 -21.52
C LEU A 980 -36.70 -11.38 -20.38
N HIS A 981 -36.49 -11.00 -19.11
CA HIS A 981 -36.91 -11.78 -17.95
C HIS A 981 -38.42 -12.04 -17.99
N SER A 982 -38.82 -13.31 -17.92
CA SER A 982 -40.20 -13.77 -18.03
C SER A 982 -40.37 -15.14 -17.36
N LYS A 983 -41.57 -15.73 -17.44
CA LYS A 983 -41.82 -17.07 -16.87
C LYS A 983 -40.93 -18.17 -17.50
N SER A 984 -40.56 -18.02 -18.78
CA SER A 984 -39.73 -18.97 -19.52
C SER A 984 -38.27 -18.51 -19.72
N ILE A 985 -37.91 -17.27 -19.37
CA ILE A 985 -36.55 -16.75 -19.49
C ILE A 985 -36.12 -16.13 -18.16
N VAL A 986 -35.04 -16.65 -17.56
CA VAL A 986 -34.54 -16.19 -16.26
C VAL A 986 -33.19 -15.51 -16.45
N VAL A 987 -33.15 -14.19 -16.21
CA VAL A 987 -31.91 -13.40 -16.20
C VAL A 987 -31.43 -13.25 -14.76
N THR A 988 -30.23 -13.77 -14.43
CA THR A 988 -29.74 -13.83 -13.04
C THR A 988 -28.87 -12.64 -12.65
N GLY A 989 -28.08 -12.10 -13.58
CA GLY A 989 -26.99 -11.18 -13.27
C GLY A 989 -25.71 -11.90 -12.84
N PHE A 990 -24.86 -11.21 -12.08
CA PHE A 990 -23.64 -11.80 -11.51
C PHE A 990 -23.99 -12.94 -10.54
N VAL A 991 -23.26 -14.05 -10.64
CA VAL A 991 -23.38 -15.20 -9.75
C VAL A 991 -21.98 -15.61 -9.30
N THR A 992 -21.89 -16.21 -8.12
CA THR A 992 -20.65 -16.81 -7.60
C THR A 992 -20.28 -18.08 -8.38
N GLU A 993 -19.03 -18.56 -8.26
CA GLU A 993 -18.61 -19.80 -8.92
C GLU A 993 -19.40 -21.02 -8.40
N GLU A 994 -19.74 -21.04 -7.11
CA GLU A 994 -20.55 -22.09 -6.50
C GLU A 994 -21.95 -22.13 -7.09
N GLN A 995 -22.59 -20.96 -7.23
CA GLN A 995 -23.89 -20.84 -7.89
C GLN A 995 -23.82 -21.22 -9.37
N LEU A 996 -22.73 -20.85 -10.05
CA LEU A 996 -22.54 -21.20 -11.47
C LEU A 996 -22.41 -22.71 -11.65
N LYS A 997 -21.65 -23.40 -10.79
CA LYS A 997 -21.57 -24.87 -10.75
C LYS A 997 -22.95 -25.50 -10.51
N GLU A 998 -23.76 -24.90 -9.64
CA GLU A 998 -25.14 -25.36 -9.41
C GLU A 998 -25.99 -25.26 -10.69
N TYR A 999 -25.90 -24.18 -11.46
CA TYR A 999 -26.59 -24.06 -12.75
C TYR A 999 -26.14 -25.12 -13.76
N TYR A 1000 -24.84 -25.38 -13.86
CA TYR A 1000 -24.30 -26.46 -14.71
C TYR A 1000 -24.80 -27.85 -14.28
N SER A 1001 -25.01 -28.07 -12.98
CA SER A 1001 -25.56 -29.34 -12.49
C SER A 1001 -27.04 -29.51 -12.82
N LYS A 1002 -27.83 -28.42 -12.85
CA LYS A 1002 -29.29 -28.45 -13.08
C LYS A 1002 -29.69 -28.45 -14.56
N CYS A 1003 -28.98 -27.67 -15.39
CA CYS A 1003 -29.34 -27.47 -16.79
C CYS A 1003 -28.97 -28.68 -17.66
N LYS A 1004 -29.78 -28.99 -18.68
CA LYS A 1004 -29.47 -30.07 -19.64
C LYS A 1004 -28.47 -29.66 -20.72
N ILE A 1005 -28.59 -28.45 -21.24
CA ILE A 1005 -27.85 -28.00 -22.42
C ILE A 1005 -27.37 -26.57 -22.22
N ALA A 1006 -26.11 -26.30 -22.55
CA ALA A 1006 -25.58 -24.96 -22.71
C ALA A 1006 -25.71 -24.53 -24.19
N VAL A 1007 -26.30 -23.36 -24.42
CA VAL A 1007 -26.38 -22.75 -25.75
C VAL A 1007 -25.34 -21.64 -25.87
N VAL A 1008 -24.54 -21.65 -26.93
CA VAL A 1008 -23.54 -20.61 -27.21
C VAL A 1008 -23.72 -20.08 -28.65
N PRO A 1009 -24.79 -19.30 -28.92
CA PRO A 1009 -25.20 -18.95 -30.28
C PRO A 1009 -24.51 -17.66 -30.79
N LEU A 1010 -23.18 -17.65 -30.81
CA LEU A 1010 -22.38 -16.46 -31.16
C LEU A 1010 -22.35 -16.24 -32.69
N ARG A 1011 -22.75 -15.07 -33.19
CA ARG A 1011 -22.67 -14.79 -34.64
C ARG A 1011 -21.37 -14.12 -35.09
N TYR A 1012 -20.61 -13.55 -34.15
CA TYR A 1012 -19.32 -12.91 -34.40
C TYR A 1012 -18.41 -12.95 -33.16
N GLY A 1013 -17.09 -12.82 -33.37
CA GLY A 1013 -16.05 -12.87 -32.33
C GLY A 1013 -14.70 -13.30 -32.91
N ALA A 1014 -13.67 -13.41 -32.08
CA ALA A 1014 -12.35 -13.95 -32.45
C ALA A 1014 -11.76 -14.75 -31.29
N GLY A 1015 -10.85 -15.70 -31.58
CA GLY A 1015 -10.10 -16.47 -30.59
C GLY A 1015 -10.93 -17.53 -29.83
N VAL A 1016 -10.29 -18.23 -28.90
CA VAL A 1016 -10.94 -19.29 -28.10
C VAL A 1016 -11.98 -18.70 -27.15
N LYS A 1017 -13.20 -19.27 -27.16
CA LYS A 1017 -14.29 -18.84 -26.27
C LYS A 1017 -14.22 -19.57 -24.93
N GLY A 1018 -13.76 -18.88 -23.89
CA GLY A 1018 -13.64 -19.43 -22.54
C GLY A 1018 -14.90 -20.12 -22.02
N LYS A 1019 -16.10 -19.58 -22.32
CA LYS A 1019 -17.39 -20.18 -21.93
C LYS A 1019 -17.69 -21.55 -22.56
N VAL A 1020 -17.15 -21.84 -23.74
CA VAL A 1020 -17.28 -23.15 -24.37
C VAL A 1020 -16.40 -24.14 -23.62
N VAL A 1021 -15.15 -23.76 -23.36
CA VAL A 1021 -14.20 -24.56 -22.57
C VAL A 1021 -14.73 -24.83 -21.16
N GLU A 1022 -15.31 -23.82 -20.50
CA GLU A 1022 -15.89 -23.94 -19.16
C GLU A 1022 -17.14 -24.84 -19.13
N ALA A 1023 -17.99 -24.76 -20.15
CA ALA A 1023 -19.14 -25.66 -20.29
C ALA A 1023 -18.67 -27.11 -20.53
N LEU A 1024 -17.65 -27.34 -21.35
CA LEU A 1024 -17.05 -28.67 -21.55
C LEU A 1024 -16.46 -29.21 -20.25
N PHE A 1025 -15.78 -28.37 -19.46
CA PHE A 1025 -15.24 -28.72 -18.14
C PHE A 1025 -16.34 -29.18 -17.19
N ASN A 1026 -17.47 -28.47 -17.16
CA ASN A 1026 -18.63 -28.86 -16.37
C ASN A 1026 -19.46 -30.01 -16.99
N GLN A 1027 -18.96 -30.64 -18.06
CA GLN A 1027 -19.56 -31.79 -18.75
C GLN A 1027 -21.01 -31.55 -19.20
N ILE A 1028 -21.39 -30.30 -19.50
CA ILE A 1028 -22.71 -29.99 -20.04
C ILE A 1028 -22.68 -30.06 -21.58
N PRO A 1029 -23.62 -30.75 -22.23
CA PRO A 1029 -23.74 -30.76 -23.69
C PRO A 1029 -23.94 -29.35 -24.26
N ILE A 1030 -23.25 -29.07 -25.36
CA ILE A 1030 -23.21 -27.73 -25.97
C ILE A 1030 -23.77 -27.77 -27.38
N ILE A 1031 -24.64 -26.81 -27.69
CA ILE A 1031 -24.95 -26.42 -29.08
C ILE A 1031 -24.49 -24.98 -29.31
N THR A 1032 -23.76 -24.77 -30.39
CA THR A 1032 -23.09 -23.50 -30.71
C THR A 1032 -23.06 -23.27 -32.22
N THR A 1033 -22.55 -22.11 -32.63
CA THR A 1033 -22.29 -21.72 -34.01
C THR A 1033 -20.83 -22.01 -34.38
N SER A 1034 -20.48 -21.94 -35.67
CA SER A 1034 -19.10 -22.09 -36.14
C SER A 1034 -18.15 -21.09 -35.46
N ILE A 1035 -18.62 -19.86 -35.24
CA ILE A 1035 -17.88 -18.81 -34.53
C ILE A 1035 -17.69 -19.13 -33.03
N GLY A 1036 -18.63 -19.84 -32.41
CA GLY A 1036 -18.49 -20.27 -31.02
C GLY A 1036 -17.45 -21.38 -30.85
N ALA A 1037 -17.29 -22.24 -31.86
CA ALA A 1037 -16.31 -23.34 -31.89
C ALA A 1037 -14.90 -22.91 -32.35
N GLU A 1038 -14.75 -21.71 -32.93
CA GLU A 1038 -13.48 -21.23 -33.51
C GLU A 1038 -12.28 -21.32 -32.55
N GLY A 1039 -11.15 -21.81 -33.05
CA GLY A 1039 -9.86 -21.81 -32.36
C GLY A 1039 -9.59 -23.01 -31.45
N LEU A 1040 -10.58 -23.89 -31.27
CA LEU A 1040 -10.48 -25.12 -30.48
C LEU A 1040 -10.07 -26.32 -31.38
N PRO A 1041 -9.04 -27.11 -31.02
CA PRO A 1041 -8.59 -28.25 -31.83
C PRO A 1041 -9.54 -29.44 -31.75
N ASP A 1042 -9.89 -30.07 -32.87
CA ASP A 1042 -10.74 -31.28 -32.94
C ASP A 1042 -12.09 -31.17 -32.20
N ILE A 1043 -12.68 -29.98 -32.14
CA ILE A 1043 -13.85 -29.69 -31.29
C ILE A 1043 -15.18 -30.20 -31.87
N GLU A 1044 -15.25 -30.38 -33.19
CA GLU A 1044 -16.46 -30.64 -33.96
C GLU A 1044 -17.18 -31.94 -33.55
N ASP A 1045 -16.44 -32.92 -33.02
CA ASP A 1045 -17.00 -34.20 -32.54
C ASP A 1045 -17.51 -34.17 -31.09
N HIS A 1046 -17.28 -33.05 -30.39
CA HIS A 1046 -17.48 -32.91 -28.93
C HIS A 1046 -18.60 -31.93 -28.57
N LEU A 1047 -19.13 -31.20 -29.54
CA LEU A 1047 -20.28 -30.30 -29.43
C LEU A 1047 -21.06 -30.26 -30.74
N ILE A 1048 -22.20 -29.58 -30.76
CA ILE A 1048 -23.04 -29.47 -31.95
C ILE A 1048 -22.90 -28.08 -32.55
N VAL A 1049 -22.47 -28.00 -33.81
CA VAL A 1049 -22.28 -26.75 -34.55
C VAL A 1049 -23.42 -26.53 -35.54
N VAL A 1050 -24.18 -25.46 -35.39
CA VAL A 1050 -25.27 -25.06 -36.30
C VAL A 1050 -25.31 -23.53 -36.41
N ASP A 1051 -25.28 -23.01 -37.64
CA ASP A 1051 -25.30 -21.55 -37.89
C ASP A 1051 -26.70 -21.01 -38.25
N ASP A 1052 -27.56 -21.83 -38.86
CA ASP A 1052 -28.91 -21.45 -39.27
C ASP A 1052 -29.91 -21.50 -38.11
N SER A 1053 -30.70 -20.45 -37.90
CA SER A 1053 -31.62 -20.34 -36.75
C SER A 1053 -32.73 -21.39 -36.73
N SER A 1054 -33.24 -21.81 -37.88
CA SER A 1054 -34.28 -22.85 -37.92
C SER A 1054 -33.69 -24.21 -37.58
N LYS A 1055 -32.59 -24.59 -38.24
CA LYS A 1055 -31.88 -25.84 -37.96
C LYS A 1055 -31.37 -25.89 -36.52
N PHE A 1056 -30.96 -24.75 -35.96
CA PHE A 1056 -30.52 -24.66 -34.56
C PHE A 1056 -31.67 -25.04 -33.62
N ALA A 1057 -32.86 -24.48 -33.82
CA ALA A 1057 -34.04 -24.79 -33.01
C ALA A 1057 -34.41 -26.27 -33.11
N ASP A 1058 -34.47 -26.81 -34.33
CA ASP A 1058 -34.84 -28.21 -34.59
C ASP A 1058 -33.83 -29.15 -33.92
N LYS A 1059 -32.53 -28.88 -34.09
CA LYS A 1059 -31.47 -29.69 -33.49
C LYS A 1059 -31.45 -29.58 -31.97
N LEU A 1060 -31.70 -28.40 -31.40
CA LEU A 1060 -31.80 -28.21 -29.95
C LEU A 1060 -32.97 -29.02 -29.36
N VAL A 1061 -34.13 -29.04 -30.02
CA VAL A 1061 -35.28 -29.86 -29.58
C VAL A 1061 -34.96 -31.36 -29.68
N GLU A 1062 -34.32 -31.80 -30.76
CA GLU A 1062 -33.84 -33.17 -30.93
C GLU A 1062 -32.88 -33.58 -29.79
N LEU A 1063 -31.87 -32.75 -29.53
CA LEU A 1063 -30.89 -32.98 -28.46
C LEU A 1063 -31.55 -33.05 -27.08
N TYR A 1064 -32.48 -32.13 -26.78
CA TYR A 1064 -33.12 -32.06 -25.46
C TYR A 1064 -33.93 -33.32 -25.12
N ARG A 1065 -34.48 -34.00 -26.15
CA ARG A 1065 -35.30 -35.21 -25.99
C ARG A 1065 -34.48 -36.50 -25.86
N SER A 1066 -33.18 -36.49 -26.18
CA SER A 1066 -32.35 -37.69 -26.20
C SER A 1066 -31.31 -37.69 -25.07
N ASN A 1067 -31.67 -38.26 -23.91
CA ASN A 1067 -30.75 -38.37 -22.78
C ASN A 1067 -29.49 -39.18 -23.11
N ASP A 1068 -29.60 -40.25 -23.91
CA ASP A 1068 -28.45 -41.07 -24.32
C ASP A 1068 -27.45 -40.28 -25.14
N PHE A 1069 -27.94 -39.41 -26.04
CA PHE A 1069 -27.09 -38.55 -26.85
C PHE A 1069 -26.40 -37.49 -25.99
N LEU A 1070 -27.12 -36.89 -25.02
CA LEU A 1070 -26.56 -35.95 -24.05
C LEU A 1070 -25.49 -36.60 -23.18
N ASN A 1071 -25.72 -37.83 -22.69
CA ASN A 1071 -24.72 -38.62 -21.96
C ASN A 1071 -23.45 -38.84 -22.78
N ASN A 1072 -23.59 -39.25 -24.05
CA ASN A 1072 -22.45 -39.46 -24.92
C ASN A 1072 -21.65 -38.17 -25.17
N LEU A 1073 -22.32 -37.04 -25.41
CA LEU A 1073 -21.67 -35.74 -25.55
C LEU A 1073 -20.92 -35.34 -24.26
N SER A 1074 -21.54 -35.53 -23.10
CA SER A 1074 -20.94 -35.25 -21.79
C SER A 1074 -19.63 -36.03 -21.57
N ILE A 1075 -19.63 -37.34 -21.88
CA ILE A 1075 -18.45 -38.21 -21.81
C ILE A 1075 -17.35 -37.71 -22.77
N LYS A 1076 -17.73 -37.31 -23.99
CA LYS A 1076 -16.79 -36.73 -24.95
C LYS A 1076 -16.20 -35.40 -24.45
N SER A 1077 -17.01 -34.51 -23.89
CA SER A 1077 -16.55 -33.23 -23.32
C SER A 1077 -15.49 -33.43 -22.24
N ARG A 1078 -15.69 -34.42 -21.35
CA ARG A 1078 -14.68 -34.79 -20.35
C ARG A 1078 -13.36 -35.23 -21.00
N LYS A 1079 -13.42 -36.16 -21.96
CA LYS A 1079 -12.22 -36.64 -22.68
C LYS A 1079 -11.48 -35.50 -23.38
N TYR A 1080 -12.24 -34.56 -23.94
CA TYR A 1080 -11.69 -33.37 -24.59
C TYR A 1080 -10.91 -32.47 -23.62
N ILE A 1081 -11.50 -32.18 -22.45
CA ILE A 1081 -10.87 -31.36 -21.42
C ILE A 1081 -9.60 -32.02 -20.88
N ILE A 1082 -9.63 -33.32 -20.60
CA ILE A 1082 -8.44 -34.07 -20.16
C ILE A 1082 -7.35 -34.02 -21.23
N ARG A 1083 -7.71 -34.07 -22.52
CA ARG A 1083 -6.75 -34.07 -23.62
C ARG A 1083 -6.12 -32.70 -23.88
N TYR A 1084 -6.87 -31.61 -23.73
CA TYR A 1084 -6.46 -30.29 -24.24
C TYR A 1084 -6.35 -29.17 -23.19
N PHE A 1085 -6.97 -29.31 -22.01
CA PHE A 1085 -7.07 -28.25 -20.99
C PHE A 1085 -6.69 -28.72 -19.57
N SER A 1086 -6.12 -29.93 -19.47
CA SER A 1086 -5.51 -30.43 -18.25
C SER A 1086 -4.13 -29.80 -18.03
N GLU A 1087 -3.64 -29.92 -16.81
CA GLU A 1087 -2.26 -29.58 -16.49
C GLU A 1087 -1.26 -30.37 -17.35
N GLU A 1088 -1.48 -31.67 -17.54
CA GLU A 1088 -0.61 -32.50 -18.39
C GLU A 1088 -0.63 -32.05 -19.85
N ALA A 1089 -1.79 -31.59 -20.35
CA ALA A 1089 -1.89 -31.05 -21.70
C ALA A 1089 -1.10 -29.75 -21.85
N ALA A 1090 -1.22 -28.82 -20.90
CA ALA A 1090 -0.44 -27.59 -20.90
C ALA A 1090 1.06 -27.88 -20.82
N LEU A 1091 1.48 -28.80 -19.93
CA LEU A 1091 2.86 -29.24 -19.79
C LEU A 1091 3.43 -29.81 -21.08
N LYS A 1092 2.73 -30.73 -21.73
CA LYS A 1092 3.18 -31.34 -23.00
C LYS A 1092 3.49 -30.31 -24.09
N VAL A 1093 2.76 -29.18 -24.10
CA VAL A 1093 2.96 -28.12 -25.09
C VAL A 1093 4.20 -27.28 -24.77
N ILE A 1094 4.39 -26.94 -23.49
CA ILE A 1094 5.43 -25.97 -23.08
C ILE A 1094 6.74 -26.63 -22.65
N GLU A 1095 6.76 -27.91 -22.29
CA GLU A 1095 7.91 -28.61 -21.69
C GLU A 1095 9.19 -28.42 -22.51
N SER A 1096 9.12 -28.56 -23.84
CA SER A 1096 10.28 -28.38 -24.73
C SER A 1096 10.90 -26.98 -24.68
N ASP A 1097 10.11 -25.97 -24.32
CA ASP A 1097 10.57 -24.59 -24.25
C ASP A 1097 11.28 -24.29 -22.95
N PHE A 1098 11.03 -25.10 -21.92
CA PHE A 1098 11.60 -24.98 -20.59
C PHE A 1098 12.68 -26.03 -20.28
N SER A 1099 12.81 -27.08 -21.09
CA SER A 1099 13.96 -27.98 -21.12
C SER A 1099 15.21 -27.28 -21.66
N LYS A 1100 16.40 -27.64 -21.14
CA LYS A 1100 17.68 -27.30 -21.79
C LYS A 1100 18.05 -28.40 -22.76
#